data_AF-K1X1F0-F1
#
_entry.id   AF-K1X1F0-F1
#
_cell.length_a   1.000
_cell.length_b   1.000
_cell.length_c   1.000
_cell.angle_alpha   90.00
_cell.angle_beta   90.00
_cell.angle_gamma   90.00
#
_symmetry.space_group_name_H-M   'P 1'
#
loop_
_entity.id
_entity.type
_entity.pdbx_description
1 polymer ?
#
loop_
_entity_poly.entity_id
_entity_poly.type
_entity_poly.pdbx_seq_one_letter_code
_entity_poly.pdbx_strand_id
1 'polypeptide(L)'
;MPYTRATELALLEWVRVPSGLRPWIAANLIAQANTFPLNARIATVPDLTDGAVFAKMLEDIDSTYAVRNLEKNATTSKWLGRKKSLEAIHRSLLRYINNTCEGMEAFITANPVDLNAIAEHEDAEETFKVRKPAASQLDLVNDCGQFLTMFLMAAIRGTNTEKYVSIITTSLDAPTQTAIAGIIKQIDAVEDTPVSSKAPPTLADDPGLALEGKFAALAHDHEMLKKKHADFISRFERLQQNHDELLEHSSKQDNKLKRYENSDDGDQSDYIRSLNIRIQEQEDLIASQENQIESDRIAKEKLVKELSNLRPAAQRLVEVEDEVKELKTANIALSRKANTVEHYQKKVEQLSVVEKENTTLRDRLDTLQGNQKDFDRVYDENTKIKATLKEYQQRFHSYELTYVELSTQKKHIEEQLRLRDDQLQVMTARQQHDEKFIDQLQEQIKTNSAGPISPDSPTSKPAGLSLEDELERSEDATPSLMLEISRLKVENQLLKSNTAGTTSAALQLDLEESERVKKRLQENLRELTEKHTLGQEQLSAMISESANEKEEAILHTRKLYLEANQELTAAKAKLAELEAELSSRDRDLVSTKTDLAAVDQEEIEAINNLKAAHDLITASFENDLLVLQNKHKALSTDFDEQKSQLIDALLSKDRLGKDLAAGRGGSGTTDESHAQAIIEAEAKQREQIQKQDALIQDLQRMLKTAQENTPEAQKVTYTILFPVAGTLNERNNTALDWQLCLASSLTVLWLDLKTWNLETLRLTIYVGGGRLDDQEPDAREHAHRHGLARSAQELAEQAAANGECRDQTLGSIVDASRRLNVRQGLVD
;
A
#
# COMPACT_ATOMS: atom_id res chain seq x y z
N MET A 1 -20.76 47.99 75.47
CA MET A 1 -21.76 48.73 74.67
C MET A 1 -21.29 48.77 73.23
N PRO A 2 -21.66 47.79 72.39
CA PRO A 2 -21.23 47.75 71.00
C PRO A 2 -22.27 48.49 70.16
N TYR A 3 -22.02 49.77 69.85
CA TYR A 3 -22.69 50.39 68.71
C TYR A 3 -21.90 49.98 67.47
N THR A 4 -22.59 49.21 66.65
CA THR A 4 -22.04 48.33 65.64
C THR A 4 -21.70 49.08 64.36
N ARG A 5 -20.49 48.80 63.85
CA ARG A 5 -20.00 48.98 62.47
C ARG A 5 -20.99 48.51 61.39
N ALA A 6 -22.02 47.76 61.78
CA ALA A 6 -23.16 47.36 60.94
C ALA A 6 -24.06 48.55 60.52
N THR A 7 -24.11 49.64 61.28
CA THR A 7 -24.91 50.82 60.89
C THR A 7 -24.16 51.73 59.91
N GLU A 8 -22.84 51.86 60.03
CA GLU A 8 -22.00 52.52 59.00
C GLU A 8 -21.92 51.69 57.71
N LEU A 9 -21.89 50.36 57.82
CA LEU A 9 -21.98 49.50 56.64
C LEU A 9 -23.38 49.56 55.99
N ALA A 10 -24.47 49.63 56.76
CA ALA A 10 -25.82 49.79 56.19
C ALA A 10 -26.04 51.14 55.48
N LEU A 11 -25.36 52.21 55.91
CA LEU A 11 -25.40 53.52 55.23
C LEU A 11 -24.48 53.59 54.00
N LEU A 12 -23.37 52.85 53.99
CA LEU A 12 -22.49 52.72 52.80
C LEU A 12 -23.00 51.69 51.77
N GLU A 13 -23.84 50.74 52.20
CA GLU A 13 -24.49 49.73 51.35
C GLU A 13 -25.69 50.31 50.55
N TRP A 14 -26.18 51.49 50.91
CA TRP A 14 -27.19 52.23 50.12
C TRP A 14 -26.60 53.11 49.00
N VAL A 15 -25.30 53.43 49.04
CA VAL A 15 -24.65 54.30 48.04
C VAL A 15 -23.99 53.50 46.90
N ARG A 16 -23.92 52.17 47.02
CA ARG A 16 -23.41 51.29 45.97
C ARG A 16 -24.48 50.27 45.61
N VAL A 17 -25.34 50.62 44.64
CA VAL A 17 -26.46 49.77 44.19
C VAL A 17 -25.96 48.33 44.00
N PRO A 18 -26.45 47.36 44.80
CA PRO A 18 -26.08 45.95 44.67
C PRO A 18 -26.38 45.49 43.24
N SER A 19 -25.47 44.73 42.63
CA SER A 19 -25.59 44.23 41.25
C SER A 19 -26.87 43.43 40.97
N GLY A 20 -27.62 43.01 42.01
CA GLY A 20 -28.95 42.39 41.90
C GLY A 20 -30.14 43.36 41.81
N LEU A 21 -30.00 44.65 42.13
CA LEU A 21 -31.09 45.66 42.04
C LEU A 21 -31.14 46.40 40.69
N ARG A 22 -30.08 46.31 39.88
CA ARG A 22 -29.97 46.99 38.58
C ARG A 22 -30.89 46.43 37.47
N PRO A 23 -31.20 45.12 37.42
CA PRO A 23 -32.20 44.60 36.47
C PRO A 23 -33.61 45.15 36.68
N TRP A 24 -34.00 45.42 37.93
CA TRP A 24 -35.29 46.03 38.25
C TRP A 24 -35.34 47.51 37.82
N ILE A 25 -34.22 48.22 37.94
CA ILE A 25 -34.07 49.59 37.39
C ILE A 25 -34.23 49.57 35.87
N ALA A 26 -33.57 48.65 35.17
CA ALA A 26 -33.72 48.51 33.73
C ALA A 26 -35.16 48.16 33.31
N ALA A 27 -35.86 47.29 34.06
CA ALA A 27 -37.27 46.96 33.80
C ALA A 27 -38.20 48.17 33.97
N ASN A 28 -37.98 48.99 35.01
CA ASN A 28 -38.71 50.25 35.22
C ASN A 28 -38.43 51.29 34.13
N LEU A 29 -37.18 51.37 33.67
CA LEU A 29 -36.79 52.25 32.56
C LEU A 29 -37.38 51.76 31.23
N ILE A 30 -37.48 50.45 30.98
CA ILE A 30 -38.16 49.90 29.80
C ILE A 30 -39.67 50.20 29.85
N ALA A 31 -40.29 50.11 31.03
CA ALA A 31 -41.68 50.52 31.20
C ALA A 31 -41.88 52.01 30.88
N GLN A 32 -40.92 52.86 31.23
CA GLN A 32 -40.89 54.27 30.84
C GLN A 32 -40.65 54.45 29.33
N ALA A 33 -39.72 53.70 28.72
CA ALA A 33 -39.46 53.76 27.28
C ALA A 33 -40.70 53.41 26.44
N ASN A 34 -41.55 52.51 26.95
CA ASN A 34 -42.82 52.15 26.33
C ASN A 34 -43.90 53.25 26.39
N THR A 35 -43.65 54.37 27.06
CA THR A 35 -44.54 55.55 27.01
C THR A 35 -44.32 56.43 25.78
N PHE A 36 -43.20 56.23 25.08
CA PHE A 36 -42.96 56.88 23.79
C PHE A 36 -43.82 56.24 22.68
N PRO A 37 -44.17 56.97 21.62
CA PRO A 37 -44.94 56.44 20.49
C PRO A 37 -44.06 55.51 19.61
N LEU A 38 -43.84 54.28 20.08
CA LEU A 38 -43.00 53.27 19.43
C LEU A 38 -43.81 52.40 18.46
N ASN A 39 -43.15 51.89 17.40
CA ASN A 39 -43.76 50.98 16.42
C ASN A 39 -44.03 49.56 16.99
N ALA A 40 -43.29 49.16 18.02
CA ALA A 40 -43.43 47.90 18.73
C ALA A 40 -43.16 48.12 20.22
N ARG A 41 -43.90 47.43 21.09
CA ARG A 41 -43.71 47.52 22.54
C ARG A 41 -42.49 46.70 22.94
N ILE A 42 -41.58 47.32 23.68
CA ILE A 42 -40.32 46.72 24.15
C ILE A 42 -40.65 45.76 25.30
N ALA A 43 -40.34 44.48 25.14
CA ALA A 43 -40.52 43.48 26.18
C ALA A 43 -39.21 43.15 26.89
N THR A 44 -38.08 43.20 26.18
CA THR A 44 -36.77 42.77 26.67
C THR A 44 -35.64 43.69 26.21
N VAL A 45 -34.51 43.69 26.93
CA VAL A 45 -33.32 44.52 26.60
C VAL A 45 -32.72 44.27 25.20
N PRO A 46 -32.71 43.04 24.66
CA PRO A 46 -32.24 42.77 23.29
C PRO A 46 -32.97 43.56 22.20
N ASP A 47 -34.25 43.88 22.41
CA ASP A 47 -35.09 44.64 21.48
C ASP A 47 -34.60 46.10 21.28
N LEU A 48 -33.68 46.58 22.13
CA LEU A 48 -33.08 47.92 22.05
C LEU A 48 -31.72 47.94 21.33
N THR A 49 -31.14 46.77 21.02
CA THR A 49 -29.75 46.67 20.50
C THR A 49 -29.60 47.09 19.03
N ASP A 50 -30.70 47.16 18.28
CA ASP A 50 -30.72 47.57 16.87
C ASP A 50 -30.65 49.11 16.68
N GLY A 51 -30.86 49.87 17.75
CA GLY A 51 -30.92 51.33 17.75
C GLY A 51 -32.19 51.92 17.14
N ALA A 52 -33.10 51.12 16.59
CA ALA A 52 -34.30 51.63 15.90
C ALA A 52 -35.27 52.30 16.89
N VAL A 53 -35.40 51.73 18.08
CA VAL A 53 -36.20 52.27 19.18
C VAL A 53 -35.63 53.61 19.67
N PHE A 54 -34.31 53.69 19.89
CA PHE A 54 -33.67 54.93 20.37
C PHE A 54 -33.75 56.07 19.34
N ALA A 55 -33.67 55.76 18.05
CA ALA A 55 -33.87 56.76 16.99
C ALA A 55 -35.29 57.35 17.02
N LYS A 56 -36.30 56.51 17.28
CA LYS A 56 -37.71 56.91 17.43
C LYS A 56 -37.95 57.75 18.69
N MET A 57 -37.33 57.37 19.80
CA MET A 57 -37.40 58.16 21.03
C MET A 57 -36.79 59.55 20.83
N LEU A 58 -35.64 59.65 20.15
CA LEU A 58 -35.03 60.95 19.85
C LEU A 58 -35.89 61.80 18.91
N GLU A 59 -36.55 61.18 17.93
CA GLU A 59 -37.48 61.85 17.01
C GLU A 59 -38.71 62.44 17.73
N ASP A 60 -39.24 61.77 18.76
CA ASP A 60 -40.35 62.29 19.57
C ASP A 60 -39.90 63.39 20.55
N ILE A 61 -38.69 63.30 21.11
CA ILE A 61 -38.12 64.34 21.99
C ILE A 61 -37.87 65.62 21.19
N ASP A 62 -37.16 65.50 20.06
CA ASP A 62 -36.94 66.59 19.13
C ASP A 62 -36.67 66.09 17.70
N SER A 63 -37.62 66.37 16.80
CA SER A 63 -37.53 66.01 15.38
C SER A 63 -36.35 66.64 14.63
N THR A 64 -35.74 67.71 15.14
CA THR A 64 -34.58 68.39 14.53
C THR A 64 -33.28 67.59 14.70
N TYR A 65 -33.19 66.76 15.75
CA TYR A 65 -32.04 65.90 16.04
C TYR A 65 -32.29 64.43 15.67
N ALA A 66 -33.37 64.14 14.93
CA ALA A 66 -33.74 62.78 14.53
C ALA A 66 -32.72 62.16 13.54
N VAL A 67 -32.27 60.94 13.83
CA VAL A 67 -31.39 60.16 12.94
C VAL A 67 -32.26 59.38 11.94
N ARG A 68 -32.41 59.91 10.71
CA ARG A 68 -33.32 59.32 9.69
C ARG A 68 -32.73 58.17 8.88
N ASN A 69 -31.40 58.09 8.78
CA ASN A 69 -30.70 57.08 7.97
C ASN A 69 -30.07 55.99 8.87
N LEU A 70 -30.89 55.09 9.40
CA LEU A 70 -30.38 53.86 10.03
C LEU A 70 -30.14 52.81 8.94
N GLU A 71 -28.92 52.26 8.88
CA GLU A 71 -28.58 51.15 7.98
C GLU A 71 -29.35 49.89 8.40
N LYS A 72 -30.55 49.67 7.84
CA LYS A 72 -31.38 48.49 8.16
C LYS A 72 -30.87 47.17 7.56
N ASN A 73 -29.98 47.23 6.56
CA ASN A 73 -29.38 46.08 5.90
C ASN A 73 -27.91 46.39 5.57
N ALA A 74 -27.01 46.22 6.53
CA ALA A 74 -25.58 46.27 6.23
C ALA A 74 -25.18 45.00 5.48
N THR A 75 -24.53 45.14 4.32
CA THR A 75 -23.85 44.03 3.60
C THR A 75 -22.63 43.50 4.34
N THR A 76 -22.18 44.21 5.38
CA THR A 76 -21.15 43.82 6.35
C THR A 76 -21.77 43.32 7.66
N SER A 77 -21.00 42.63 8.51
CA SER A 77 -21.47 41.95 9.74
C SER A 77 -22.55 42.72 10.51
N LYS A 78 -23.64 42.02 10.89
CA LYS A 78 -24.84 42.59 11.54
C LYS A 78 -24.50 43.44 12.78
N TRP A 79 -23.52 43.00 13.57
CA TRP A 79 -22.94 43.75 14.68
C TRP A 79 -22.43 45.15 14.29
N LEU A 80 -21.67 45.27 13.20
CA LEU A 80 -21.05 46.54 12.82
C LEU A 80 -22.09 47.57 12.36
N GLY A 81 -23.17 47.10 11.71
CA GLY A 81 -24.32 47.94 11.37
C GLY A 81 -25.02 48.50 12.62
N ARG A 82 -25.28 47.64 13.62
CA ARG A 82 -25.87 48.04 14.91
C ARG A 82 -24.99 49.02 15.69
N LYS A 83 -23.68 48.77 15.74
CA LYS A 83 -22.74 49.69 16.40
C LYS A 83 -22.77 51.08 15.74
N LYS A 84 -22.73 51.15 14.41
CA LYS A 84 -22.80 52.42 13.69
C LYS A 84 -24.12 53.16 13.90
N SER A 85 -25.25 52.45 13.95
CA SER A 85 -26.55 53.07 14.24
C SER A 85 -26.60 53.66 15.65
N LEU A 86 -26.13 52.91 16.65
CA LEU A 86 -26.03 53.37 18.04
C LEU A 86 -25.07 54.56 18.21
N GLU A 87 -23.90 54.55 17.56
CA GLU A 87 -22.95 55.67 17.58
C GLU A 87 -23.51 56.94 16.91
N ALA A 88 -24.31 56.80 15.86
CA ALA A 88 -24.97 57.94 15.22
C ALA A 88 -26.03 58.56 16.15
N ILE A 89 -26.80 57.72 16.83
CA ILE A 89 -27.84 58.16 17.79
C ILE A 89 -27.20 58.79 19.03
N HIS A 90 -26.18 58.16 19.62
CA HIS A 90 -25.47 58.68 20.78
C HIS A 90 -24.84 60.05 20.51
N ARG A 91 -24.22 60.24 19.33
CA ARG A 91 -23.68 61.55 18.92
C ARG A 91 -24.77 62.61 18.75
N SER A 92 -25.92 62.24 18.20
CA SER A 92 -27.05 63.17 18.03
C SER A 92 -27.66 63.56 19.39
N LEU A 93 -27.82 62.59 20.29
CA LEU A 93 -28.31 62.81 21.65
C LEU A 93 -27.35 63.69 22.47
N LEU A 94 -26.04 63.45 22.42
CA LEU A 94 -25.06 64.32 23.08
C LEU A 94 -25.09 65.75 22.55
N ARG A 95 -25.27 65.93 21.24
CA ARG A 95 -25.43 67.26 20.64
C ARG A 95 -26.69 67.96 21.15
N TYR A 96 -27.79 67.24 21.27
CA TYR A 96 -29.02 67.77 21.87
C TYR A 96 -28.81 68.14 23.34
N ILE A 97 -28.24 67.25 24.15
CA ILE A 97 -28.01 67.51 25.58
C ILE A 97 -27.11 68.73 25.78
N ASN A 98 -25.97 68.82 25.09
CA ASN A 98 -25.06 69.96 25.24
C ASN A 98 -25.65 71.30 24.79
N ASN A 99 -26.56 71.28 23.80
CA ASN A 99 -27.15 72.50 23.26
C ASN A 99 -28.42 72.95 24.01
N THR A 100 -29.07 72.05 24.75
CA THR A 100 -30.44 72.27 25.22
C THR A 100 -30.64 71.97 26.71
N CYS A 101 -29.80 71.14 27.33
CA CYS A 101 -29.92 70.76 28.73
C CYS A 101 -28.73 71.31 29.54
N GLU A 102 -28.93 72.39 30.30
CA GLU A 102 -27.89 72.99 31.15
C GLU A 102 -27.55 72.08 32.34
N GLY A 103 -26.25 71.96 32.68
CA GLY A 103 -25.76 71.26 33.89
C GLY A 103 -25.39 69.77 33.73
N MET A 104 -25.80 69.11 32.63
CA MET A 104 -25.63 67.66 32.47
C MET A 104 -24.20 67.17 32.10
N GLU A 105 -23.23 68.07 31.91
CA GLU A 105 -21.86 67.72 31.51
C GLU A 105 -21.14 66.84 32.55
N ALA A 106 -21.36 67.13 33.84
CA ALA A 106 -20.78 66.37 34.95
C ALA A 106 -21.33 64.94 35.01
N PHE A 107 -22.64 64.78 34.73
CA PHE A 107 -23.31 63.48 34.72
C PHE A 107 -22.86 62.59 33.56
N ILE A 108 -22.73 63.15 32.35
CA ILE A 108 -22.26 62.42 31.15
C ILE A 108 -20.81 61.95 31.36
N THR A 109 -19.96 62.80 31.94
CA THR A 109 -18.56 62.45 32.21
C THR A 109 -18.44 61.35 33.27
N ALA A 110 -19.35 61.33 34.24
CA ALA A 110 -19.38 60.32 35.30
C ALA A 110 -19.95 58.96 34.85
N ASN A 111 -20.77 58.91 33.79
CA ASN A 111 -21.44 57.68 33.32
C ASN A 111 -21.24 57.45 31.81
N PRO A 112 -20.06 56.94 31.38
CA PRO A 112 -19.80 56.63 29.99
C PRO A 112 -20.56 55.37 29.55
N VAL A 113 -21.32 55.44 28.45
CA VAL A 113 -22.04 54.31 27.86
C VAL A 113 -21.13 53.54 26.91
N ASP A 114 -20.94 52.23 27.12
CA ASP A 114 -20.21 51.36 26.20
C ASP A 114 -21.12 50.84 25.07
N LEU A 115 -21.09 51.53 23.92
CA LEU A 115 -21.89 51.16 22.76
C LEU A 115 -21.43 49.85 22.09
N ASN A 116 -20.19 49.39 22.35
CA ASN A 116 -19.71 48.12 21.80
C ASN A 116 -20.39 46.95 22.50
N ALA A 117 -20.47 47.02 23.84
CA ALA A 117 -21.12 46.01 24.66
C ALA A 117 -22.60 45.83 24.30
N ILE A 118 -23.28 46.92 23.91
CA ILE A 118 -24.69 46.89 23.49
C ILE A 118 -24.88 46.21 22.12
N ALA A 119 -23.94 46.40 21.18
CA ALA A 119 -24.08 45.87 19.82
C ALA A 119 -23.79 44.36 19.70
N GLU A 120 -23.01 43.78 20.62
CA GLU A 120 -22.45 42.40 20.55
C GLU A 120 -23.45 41.26 20.84
N HIS A 121 -24.61 41.54 21.42
CA HIS A 121 -25.32 40.57 22.26
C HIS A 121 -26.28 39.55 21.59
N GLU A 122 -26.27 39.37 20.27
CA GLU A 122 -27.21 38.45 19.59
C GLU A 122 -26.57 37.39 18.67
N ASP A 123 -25.27 37.48 18.36
CA ASP A 123 -24.60 36.51 17.48
C ASP A 123 -24.11 35.29 18.28
N ALA A 124 -25.03 34.56 18.94
CA ALA A 124 -24.70 33.40 19.78
C ALA A 124 -24.15 32.18 19.00
N GLU A 125 -24.33 32.10 17.68
CA GLU A 125 -23.82 30.98 16.87
C GLU A 125 -22.42 31.22 16.27
N GLU A 126 -21.99 32.47 16.09
CA GLU A 126 -20.67 32.82 15.51
C GLU A 126 -19.62 33.20 16.58
N THR A 127 -20.04 33.47 17.82
CA THR A 127 -19.15 33.88 18.93
C THR A 127 -18.51 32.73 19.72
N PHE A 128 -18.69 31.46 19.32
CA PHE A 128 -18.00 30.33 19.98
C PHE A 128 -16.50 30.26 19.64
N LYS A 129 -16.03 30.91 18.57
CA LYS A 129 -14.64 30.75 18.09
C LYS A 129 -13.66 31.87 18.44
N VAL A 130 -14.10 33.03 18.94
CA VAL A 130 -13.19 34.14 19.24
C VAL A 130 -13.54 34.83 20.58
N ARG A 131 -13.13 34.19 21.68
CA ARG A 131 -12.56 34.81 22.90
C ARG A 131 -13.46 35.66 23.86
N LYS A 132 -13.11 35.51 25.15
CA LYS A 132 -13.51 36.22 26.40
C LYS A 132 -14.88 35.85 27.01
N PRO A 133 -14.91 35.04 28.09
CA PRO A 133 -16.12 34.80 28.87
C PRO A 133 -16.34 35.99 29.83
N ALA A 134 -16.90 37.10 29.35
CA ALA A 134 -17.10 38.27 30.23
C ALA A 134 -18.15 39.31 29.80
N ALA A 135 -19.07 39.00 28.88
CA ALA A 135 -20.28 39.82 28.72
C ALA A 135 -21.43 39.04 29.33
N SER A 136 -21.63 39.20 30.64
CA SER A 136 -22.79 38.61 31.28
C SER A 136 -24.03 39.35 30.78
N GLN A 137 -25.17 38.67 30.64
CA GLN A 137 -26.45 39.30 30.32
C GLN A 137 -26.77 40.50 31.26
N LEU A 138 -26.13 40.54 32.43
CA LEU A 138 -26.21 41.63 33.39
C LEU A 138 -25.50 42.91 32.92
N ASP A 139 -24.40 42.81 32.16
CA ASP A 139 -23.64 43.95 31.64
C ASP A 139 -24.41 44.67 30.53
N LEU A 140 -25.03 43.93 29.61
CA LEU A 140 -25.95 44.48 28.59
C LEU A 140 -27.12 45.26 29.22
N VAL A 141 -27.73 44.69 30.26
CA VAL A 141 -28.85 45.31 30.98
C VAL A 141 -28.40 46.62 31.65
N ASN A 142 -27.16 46.68 32.13
CA ASN A 142 -26.60 47.88 32.75
C ASN A 142 -26.30 48.98 31.72
N ASP A 143 -25.71 48.63 30.58
CA ASP A 143 -25.29 49.62 29.58
C ASP A 143 -26.48 50.16 28.79
N CYS A 144 -27.45 49.31 28.41
CA CYS A 144 -28.73 49.74 27.88
C CYS A 144 -29.52 50.58 28.89
N GLY A 145 -29.46 50.23 30.19
CA GLY A 145 -30.10 50.98 31.26
C GLY A 145 -29.49 52.38 31.44
N GLN A 146 -28.17 52.52 31.34
CA GLN A 146 -27.48 53.81 31.37
C GLN A 146 -27.84 54.67 30.17
N PHE A 147 -27.85 54.09 28.96
CA PHE A 147 -28.23 54.81 27.76
C PHE A 147 -29.68 55.31 27.84
N LEU A 148 -30.58 54.47 28.37
CA LEU A 148 -31.98 54.83 28.58
C LEU A 148 -32.17 55.89 29.68
N THR A 149 -31.32 55.87 30.71
CA THR A 149 -31.28 56.93 31.73
C THR A 149 -30.87 58.28 31.13
N MET A 150 -29.94 58.28 30.16
CA MET A 150 -29.55 59.50 29.43
C MET A 150 -30.71 60.06 28.60
N PHE A 151 -31.49 59.19 27.95
CA PHE A 151 -32.72 59.59 27.24
C PHE A 151 -33.81 60.11 28.19
N LEU A 152 -33.98 59.50 29.36
CA LEU A 152 -34.91 59.97 30.38
C LEU A 152 -34.53 61.39 30.86
N MET A 153 -33.25 61.62 31.17
CA MET A 153 -32.78 62.93 31.60
C MET A 153 -32.90 63.98 30.48
N ALA A 154 -32.63 63.60 29.23
CA ALA A 154 -32.83 64.46 28.06
C ALA A 154 -34.32 64.82 27.84
N ALA A 155 -35.25 63.92 28.17
CA ALA A 155 -36.68 64.18 28.08
C ALA A 155 -37.20 65.08 29.23
N ILE A 156 -36.66 64.92 30.44
CA ILE A 156 -37.09 65.65 31.65
C ILE A 156 -36.42 67.03 31.79
N ARG A 157 -35.18 67.21 31.30
CA ARG A 157 -34.46 68.49 31.31
C ARG A 157 -34.42 69.21 29.94
N GLY A 158 -35.06 68.62 28.93
CA GLY A 158 -35.12 69.14 27.57
C GLY A 158 -36.13 70.28 27.35
N THR A 159 -36.51 70.55 26.11
CA THR A 159 -37.50 71.61 25.77
C THR A 159 -38.95 71.23 26.06
N ASN A 160 -39.25 69.93 26.07
CA ASN A 160 -40.62 69.37 26.18
C ASN A 160 -40.90 68.70 27.54
N THR A 161 -40.33 69.25 28.63
CA THR A 161 -40.37 68.65 29.98
C THR A 161 -41.79 68.39 30.49
N GLU A 162 -42.71 69.34 30.33
CA GLU A 162 -44.08 69.27 30.84
C GLU A 162 -44.85 68.09 30.24
N LYS A 163 -44.66 67.81 28.94
CA LYS A 163 -45.27 66.67 28.24
C LYS A 163 -44.82 65.36 28.87
N TYR A 164 -43.52 65.15 29.05
CA TYR A 164 -42.97 63.90 29.54
C TYR A 164 -43.20 63.69 31.05
N VAL A 165 -43.15 64.75 31.85
CA VAL A 165 -43.49 64.68 33.29
C VAL A 165 -44.97 64.30 33.47
N SER A 166 -45.88 64.93 32.71
CA SER A 166 -47.31 64.59 32.76
C SER A 166 -47.59 63.14 32.35
N ILE A 167 -46.92 62.65 31.29
CA ILE A 167 -47.02 61.26 30.84
C ILE A 167 -46.51 60.31 31.92
N ILE A 168 -45.33 60.54 32.48
CA ILE A 168 -44.74 59.68 33.54
C ILE A 168 -45.65 59.62 34.78
N THR A 169 -46.28 60.72 35.18
CA THR A 169 -47.19 60.73 36.35
C THR A 169 -48.57 60.12 36.08
N THR A 170 -49.02 60.09 34.83
CA THR A 170 -50.40 59.63 34.49
C THR A 170 -50.44 58.21 33.94
N SER A 171 -49.41 57.77 33.18
CA SER A 171 -49.44 56.50 32.45
C SER A 171 -48.65 55.37 33.11
N LEU A 172 -47.77 55.67 34.07
CA LEU A 172 -46.98 54.67 34.80
C LEU A 172 -47.62 54.30 36.14
N ASP A 173 -47.30 53.13 36.66
CA ASP A 173 -47.71 52.63 37.95
C ASP A 173 -46.91 53.27 39.10
N ALA A 174 -47.55 53.46 40.26
CA ALA A 174 -46.96 54.11 41.44
C ALA A 174 -45.57 53.58 41.88
N PRO A 175 -45.27 52.25 41.85
CA PRO A 175 -43.94 51.77 42.21
C PRO A 175 -42.87 52.17 41.18
N THR A 176 -43.18 52.16 39.88
CA THR A 176 -42.27 52.59 38.82
C THR A 176 -42.07 54.11 38.82
N GLN A 177 -43.12 54.89 39.12
CA GLN A 177 -43.00 56.34 39.32
C GLN A 177 -42.05 56.67 40.50
N THR A 178 -42.18 55.95 41.61
CA THR A 178 -41.31 56.15 42.78
C THR A 178 -39.86 55.78 42.47
N ALA A 179 -39.64 54.71 41.69
CA ALA A 179 -38.32 54.29 41.24
C ALA A 179 -37.66 55.36 40.35
N ILE A 180 -38.40 55.89 39.38
CA ILE A 180 -37.92 56.95 38.47
C ILE A 180 -37.62 58.25 39.22
N ALA A 181 -38.48 58.65 40.16
CA ALA A 181 -38.24 59.82 41.00
C ALA A 181 -36.99 59.64 41.90
N GLY A 182 -36.70 58.42 42.34
CA GLY A 182 -35.48 58.09 43.06
C GLY A 182 -34.23 58.23 42.20
N ILE A 183 -34.28 57.78 40.93
CA ILE A 183 -33.17 57.88 39.97
C ILE A 183 -32.85 59.36 39.68
N ILE A 184 -33.86 60.20 39.44
CA ILE A 184 -33.67 61.64 39.18
C ILE A 184 -33.01 62.33 40.39
N LYS A 185 -33.51 62.09 41.60
CA LYS A 185 -32.94 62.66 42.83
C LYS A 185 -31.50 62.24 43.09
N GLN A 186 -31.15 61.00 42.76
CA GLN A 186 -29.79 60.48 42.93
C GLN A 186 -28.81 61.17 41.98
N ILE A 187 -29.27 61.55 40.79
CA ILE A 187 -28.48 62.28 39.79
C ILE A 187 -28.30 63.75 40.23
N ASP A 188 -29.36 64.41 40.71
CA ASP A 188 -29.29 65.79 41.20
C ASP A 188 -28.36 65.93 42.42
N ALA A 189 -28.31 64.93 43.30
CA ALA A 189 -27.43 64.94 44.48
C ALA A 189 -25.92 64.91 44.15
N VAL A 190 -25.53 64.53 42.93
CA VAL A 190 -24.14 64.54 42.45
C VAL A 190 -23.73 65.92 41.92
N GLU A 191 -24.67 66.75 41.47
CA GLU A 191 -24.44 68.13 41.03
C GLU A 191 -24.29 69.12 42.21
N ASP A 192 -24.84 68.81 43.39
CA ASP A 192 -25.08 69.76 44.49
C ASP A 192 -24.09 69.67 45.68
N THR A 193 -22.80 69.35 45.47
CA THR A 193 -21.78 69.37 46.55
C THR A 193 -21.04 70.72 46.62
N PRO A 194 -21.37 71.64 47.56
CA PRO A 194 -20.63 72.87 47.75
C PRO A 194 -19.49 72.64 48.75
N VAL A 195 -18.30 73.16 48.46
CA VAL A 195 -17.15 73.16 49.38
C VAL A 195 -17.47 74.02 50.61
N SER A 196 -18.07 73.41 51.64
CA SER A 196 -18.35 74.04 52.93
C SER A 196 -17.28 73.64 53.94
N SER A 197 -16.34 74.56 54.20
CA SER A 197 -15.43 74.54 55.34
C SER A 197 -16.23 74.53 56.65
N LYS A 198 -16.43 73.33 57.21
CA LYS A 198 -16.88 73.16 58.60
C LYS A 198 -15.73 73.56 59.52
N ALA A 199 -15.89 74.65 60.24
CA ALA A 199 -15.25 74.83 61.53
C ALA A 199 -16.09 74.11 62.60
N PRO A 200 -15.49 73.24 63.42
CA PRO A 200 -16.11 72.80 64.67
C PRO A 200 -15.12 73.05 65.85
N PRO A 201 -15.51 72.81 67.12
CA PRO A 201 -15.66 73.86 68.11
C PRO A 201 -14.62 73.73 69.24
N THR A 202 -14.46 74.83 69.99
CA THR A 202 -13.74 74.93 71.28
C THR A 202 -14.01 73.77 72.23
N LEU A 203 -12.97 73.00 72.60
CA LEU A 203 -12.79 72.37 73.91
C LEU A 203 -11.29 72.19 74.24
N ALA A 204 -10.92 72.67 75.42
CA ALA A 204 -9.71 72.41 76.22
C ALA A 204 -8.39 73.11 75.81
N ASP A 205 -8.08 74.16 76.58
CA ASP A 205 -6.81 74.89 76.61
C ASP A 205 -5.60 73.99 76.92
N ASP A 206 -4.70 73.85 75.95
CA ASP A 206 -3.28 73.61 76.19
C ASP A 206 -2.52 74.90 75.81
N PRO A 207 -1.88 75.61 76.77
CA PRO A 207 -1.19 76.87 76.48
C PRO A 207 -0.05 76.73 75.45
N GLY A 208 0.49 75.52 75.26
CA GLY A 208 1.45 75.22 74.19
C GLY A 208 0.78 75.24 72.80
N LEU A 209 -0.37 74.58 72.68
CA LEU A 209 -1.15 74.51 71.44
C LEU A 209 -1.79 75.87 71.08
N ALA A 210 -2.13 76.69 72.06
CA ALA A 210 -2.63 78.05 71.84
C ALA A 210 -1.54 79.01 71.31
N LEU A 211 -0.31 78.88 71.78
CA LEU A 211 0.83 79.65 71.27
C LEU A 211 1.27 79.13 69.89
N GLU A 212 1.29 77.82 69.69
CA GLU A 212 1.53 77.21 68.37
C GLU A 212 0.45 77.62 67.37
N GLY A 213 -0.82 77.65 67.78
CA GLY A 213 -1.94 78.14 66.97
C GLY A 213 -1.82 79.63 66.63
N LYS A 214 -1.38 80.48 67.57
CA LYS A 214 -1.09 81.90 67.28
C LYS A 214 0.11 82.09 66.37
N PHE A 215 1.15 81.27 66.52
CA PHE A 215 2.34 81.33 65.67
C PHE A 215 2.03 80.79 64.26
N ALA A 216 1.23 79.74 64.16
CA ALA A 216 0.70 79.22 62.90
C ALA A 216 -0.23 80.22 62.22
N ALA A 217 -1.11 80.89 62.97
CA ALA A 217 -1.96 81.97 62.46
C ALA A 217 -1.12 83.16 61.98
N LEU A 218 -0.11 83.59 62.74
CA LEU A 218 0.78 84.68 62.36
C LEU A 218 1.64 84.32 61.14
N ALA A 219 2.14 83.08 61.07
CA ALA A 219 2.87 82.56 59.92
C ALA A 219 1.97 82.47 58.69
N HIS A 220 0.72 82.05 58.86
CA HIS A 220 -0.29 82.03 57.81
C HIS A 220 -0.64 83.43 57.31
N ASP A 221 -0.82 84.40 58.22
CA ASP A 221 -1.06 85.81 57.88
C ASP A 221 0.15 86.42 57.17
N HIS A 222 1.36 86.10 57.61
CA HIS A 222 2.59 86.53 56.97
C HIS A 222 2.75 85.92 55.58
N GLU A 223 2.39 84.66 55.39
CA GLU A 223 2.39 84.00 54.10
C GLU A 223 1.30 84.57 53.16
N MET A 224 0.11 84.86 53.69
CA MET A 224 -0.94 85.57 52.96
C MET A 224 -0.50 86.98 52.55
N LEU A 225 0.20 87.70 53.43
CA LEU A 225 0.69 89.04 53.14
C LEU A 225 1.82 89.01 52.10
N LYS A 226 2.74 88.04 52.19
CA LYS A 226 3.75 87.77 51.15
C LYS A 226 3.09 87.46 49.80
N LYS A 227 2.05 86.63 49.80
CA LYS A 227 1.31 86.30 48.58
C LYS A 227 0.62 87.54 47.98
N LYS A 228 0.01 88.39 48.81
CA LYS A 228 -0.56 89.67 48.37
C LYS A 228 0.52 90.62 47.83
N HIS A 229 1.68 90.66 48.46
CA HIS A 229 2.79 91.48 48.00
C HIS A 229 3.35 91.00 46.65
N ALA A 230 3.51 89.68 46.48
CA ALA A 230 3.87 89.08 45.20
C ALA A 230 2.82 89.33 44.11
N ASP A 231 1.53 89.30 44.45
CA ASP A 231 0.44 89.68 43.54
C ASP A 231 0.51 91.17 43.15
N PHE A 232 0.77 92.08 44.10
CA PHE A 232 0.96 93.50 43.78
C PHE A 232 2.18 93.75 42.88
N ILE A 233 3.31 93.06 43.14
CA ILE A 233 4.49 93.14 42.26
C ILE A 233 4.13 92.65 40.85
N SER A 234 3.48 91.49 40.74
CA SER A 234 3.08 90.93 39.44
C SER A 234 2.12 91.86 38.69
N ARG A 235 1.18 92.50 39.40
CA ARG A 235 0.26 93.49 38.81
C ARG A 235 0.99 94.76 38.39
N PHE A 236 1.96 95.20 39.18
CA PHE A 236 2.76 96.38 38.86
C PHE A 236 3.65 96.13 37.64
N GLU A 237 4.32 94.98 37.58
CA GLU A 237 5.11 94.57 36.41
C GLU A 237 4.23 94.48 35.15
N ARG A 238 3.02 93.89 35.25
CA ARG A 238 2.06 93.87 34.14
C ARG A 238 1.61 95.27 33.74
N LEU A 239 1.36 96.15 34.70
CA LEU A 239 0.95 97.52 34.41
C LEU A 239 2.08 98.31 33.75
N GLN A 240 3.32 98.09 34.19
CA GLN A 240 4.50 98.69 33.60
C GLN A 240 4.76 98.15 32.19
N GLN A 241 4.66 96.83 31.97
CA GLN A 241 4.72 96.21 30.65
C GLN A 241 3.64 96.78 29.72
N ASN A 242 2.39 96.89 30.19
CA ASN A 242 1.31 97.47 29.39
C ASN A 242 1.55 98.96 29.09
N HIS A 243 2.09 99.72 30.05
CA HIS A 243 2.46 101.12 29.80
C HIS A 243 3.57 101.25 28.76
N ASP A 244 4.62 100.41 28.87
CA ASP A 244 5.73 100.38 27.91
C ASP A 244 5.24 99.93 26.52
N GLU A 245 4.36 98.93 26.45
CA GLU A 245 3.68 98.50 25.22
C GLU A 245 2.82 99.63 24.63
N LEU A 246 2.10 100.40 25.46
CA LEU A 246 1.27 101.51 25.01
C LEU A 246 2.13 102.68 24.49
N LEU A 247 3.26 102.97 25.15
CA LEU A 247 4.23 103.95 24.68
C LEU A 247 4.88 103.50 23.36
N GLU A 248 5.24 102.22 23.25
CA GLU A 248 5.78 101.66 22.01
C GLU A 248 4.73 101.71 20.89
N HIS A 249 3.48 101.39 21.20
CA HIS A 249 2.37 101.48 20.25
C HIS A 249 2.11 102.93 19.81
N SER A 250 2.11 103.89 20.74
CA SER A 250 1.99 105.33 20.44
C SER A 250 3.14 105.79 19.56
N SER A 251 4.38 105.43 19.90
CA SER A 251 5.57 105.74 19.09
C SER A 251 5.49 105.10 17.70
N LYS A 252 5.02 103.85 17.60
CA LYS A 252 4.77 103.18 16.32
C LYS A 252 3.69 103.90 15.51
N GLN A 253 2.62 104.38 16.15
CA GLN A 253 1.57 105.15 15.48
C GLN A 253 2.07 106.52 15.02
N ASP A 254 2.82 107.26 15.84
CA ASP A 254 3.43 108.53 15.45
C ASP A 254 4.43 108.35 14.30
N ASN A 255 5.22 107.27 14.32
CA ASN A 255 6.13 106.93 13.23
C ASN A 255 5.36 106.53 11.95
N LYS A 256 4.20 105.87 12.07
CA LYS A 256 3.32 105.60 10.92
C LYS A 256 2.71 106.89 10.37
N LEU A 257 2.22 107.79 11.23
CA LEU A 257 1.70 109.11 10.85
C LEU A 257 2.76 109.95 10.12
N LYS A 258 3.96 110.02 10.69
CA LYS A 258 5.11 110.68 10.03
C LYS A 258 5.51 110.02 8.72
N ARG A 259 5.35 108.70 8.59
CA ARG A 259 5.57 108.02 7.31
C ARG A 259 4.53 108.48 6.31
N TYR A 260 3.23 108.38 6.62
CA TYR A 260 2.14 108.80 5.73
C TYR A 260 2.22 110.29 5.32
N GLU A 261 2.62 111.20 6.21
CA GLU A 261 2.85 112.62 5.85
C GLU A 261 3.98 112.82 4.83
N ASN A 262 4.98 111.93 4.79
CA ASN A 262 6.13 112.03 3.88
C ASN A 262 5.95 111.22 2.56
N SER A 263 4.76 110.67 2.35
CA SER A 263 4.54 109.42 1.59
C SER A 263 3.43 109.53 0.53
N ASP A 264 2.65 110.60 0.57
CA ASP A 264 1.34 110.76 -0.09
C ASP A 264 1.36 110.77 -1.65
N ASP A 265 2.48 110.48 -2.32
CA ASP A 265 2.51 110.30 -3.78
C ASP A 265 3.47 109.18 -4.26
N GLY A 266 4.51 108.85 -3.49
CA GLY A 266 5.47 107.76 -3.81
C GLY A 266 5.10 106.39 -3.25
N ASP A 267 4.52 106.34 -2.05
CA ASP A 267 4.30 105.07 -1.33
C ASP A 267 3.13 104.26 -1.89
N GLN A 268 2.14 104.89 -2.52
CA GLN A 268 1.04 104.15 -3.16
C GLN A 268 1.54 103.34 -4.37
N SER A 269 2.49 103.87 -5.13
CA SER A 269 3.12 103.18 -6.26
C SER A 269 4.00 102.02 -5.79
N ASP A 270 4.80 102.24 -4.73
CA ASP A 270 5.63 101.19 -4.15
C ASP A 270 4.80 100.10 -3.43
N TYR A 271 3.67 100.48 -2.81
CA TYR A 271 2.71 99.53 -2.24
C TYR A 271 2.07 98.64 -3.32
N ILE A 272 1.60 99.22 -4.44
CA ILE A 272 1.07 98.47 -5.58
C ILE A 272 2.14 97.54 -6.17
N ARG A 273 3.40 98.00 -6.27
CA ARG A 273 4.52 97.15 -6.72
C ARG A 273 4.74 95.98 -5.76
N SER A 274 4.74 96.21 -4.45
CA SER A 274 4.92 95.15 -3.45
C SER A 274 3.77 94.12 -3.47
N LEU A 275 2.54 94.57 -3.72
CA LEU A 275 1.38 93.71 -3.92
C LEU A 275 1.52 92.87 -5.18
N ASN A 276 1.95 93.47 -6.30
CA ASN A 276 2.18 92.73 -7.54
C ASN A 276 3.29 91.68 -7.39
N ILE A 277 4.38 91.99 -6.68
CA ILE A 277 5.44 91.02 -6.38
C ILE A 277 4.88 89.87 -5.52
N ARG A 278 4.10 90.18 -4.47
CA ARG A 278 3.49 89.14 -3.63
C ARG A 278 2.48 88.29 -4.40
N ILE A 279 1.71 88.88 -5.30
CA ILE A 279 0.79 88.16 -6.21
C ILE A 279 1.61 87.23 -7.09
N GLN A 280 2.70 87.71 -7.69
CA GLN A 280 3.58 86.90 -8.53
C GLN A 280 4.23 85.75 -7.74
N GLU A 281 4.72 86.00 -6.52
CA GLU A 281 5.26 84.96 -5.64
C GLU A 281 4.20 83.92 -5.26
N GLN A 282 2.94 84.34 -5.06
CA GLN A 282 1.82 83.43 -4.82
C GLN A 282 1.45 82.62 -6.07
N GLU A 283 1.47 83.24 -7.25
CA GLU A 283 1.27 82.56 -8.54
C GLU A 283 2.36 81.53 -8.82
N ASP A 284 3.63 81.86 -8.56
CA ASP A 284 4.76 80.93 -8.68
C ASP A 284 4.65 79.77 -7.68
N LEU A 285 4.20 80.04 -6.44
CA LEU A 285 3.94 79.01 -5.45
C LEU A 285 2.79 78.10 -5.86
N ILE A 286 1.69 78.67 -6.39
CA ILE A 286 0.56 77.90 -6.92
C ILE A 286 1.03 77.02 -8.07
N ALA A 287 1.77 77.56 -9.04
CA ALA A 287 2.31 76.80 -10.16
C ALA A 287 3.24 75.66 -9.71
N SER A 288 4.06 75.89 -8.69
CA SER A 288 4.90 74.85 -8.07
C SER A 288 4.06 73.75 -7.40
N GLN A 289 3.03 74.13 -6.64
CA GLN A 289 2.12 73.19 -6.00
C GLN A 289 1.28 72.40 -7.02
N GLU A 290 0.82 73.04 -8.10
CA GLU A 290 0.11 72.40 -9.20
C GLU A 290 1.00 71.39 -9.94
N ASN A 291 2.25 71.77 -10.24
CA ASN A 291 3.24 70.85 -10.81
C ASN A 291 3.53 69.66 -9.89
N GLN A 292 3.62 69.89 -8.57
CA GLN A 292 3.81 68.82 -7.59
C GLN A 292 2.60 67.88 -7.56
N ILE A 293 1.37 68.41 -7.54
CA ILE A 293 0.13 67.63 -7.58
C ILE A 293 0.07 66.79 -8.86
N GLU A 294 0.45 67.34 -10.01
CA GLU A 294 0.46 66.60 -11.28
C GLU A 294 1.54 65.51 -11.30
N SER A 295 2.74 65.80 -10.79
CA SER A 295 3.79 64.79 -10.60
C SER A 295 3.34 63.64 -9.70
N ASP A 296 2.70 63.96 -8.57
CA ASP A 296 2.16 62.97 -7.64
C ASP A 296 0.99 62.19 -8.25
N ARG A 297 0.14 62.84 -9.06
CA ARG A 297 -0.92 62.19 -9.83
C ARG A 297 -0.35 61.16 -10.81
N ILE A 298 0.70 61.54 -11.55
CA ILE A 298 1.39 60.64 -12.50
C ILE A 298 2.06 59.48 -11.76
N ALA A 299 2.74 59.73 -10.63
CA ALA A 299 3.36 58.69 -9.83
C ALA A 299 2.32 57.70 -9.27
N LYS A 300 1.20 58.21 -8.76
CA LYS A 300 0.08 57.38 -8.30
C LYS A 300 -0.51 56.56 -9.43
N GLU A 301 -0.69 57.13 -10.62
CA GLU A 301 -1.19 56.39 -11.79
C GLU A 301 -0.22 55.28 -12.22
N LYS A 302 1.09 55.52 -12.17
CA LYS A 302 2.12 54.49 -12.43
C LYS A 302 2.06 53.36 -11.40
N LEU A 303 2.02 53.68 -10.10
CA LEU A 303 1.92 52.67 -9.03
C LEU A 303 0.61 51.88 -9.10
N VAL A 304 -0.51 52.53 -9.45
CA VAL A 304 -1.79 51.83 -9.64
C VAL A 304 -1.73 50.88 -10.84
N LYS A 305 -1.10 51.29 -11.95
CA LYS A 305 -0.86 50.40 -13.11
C LYS A 305 0.03 49.22 -12.73
N GLU A 306 1.12 49.44 -12.00
CA GLU A 306 1.99 48.38 -11.49
C GLU A 306 1.25 47.42 -10.56
N LEU A 307 0.46 47.92 -9.61
CA LEU A 307 -0.38 47.09 -8.75
C LEU A 307 -1.41 46.29 -9.55
N SER A 308 -2.01 46.90 -10.58
CA SER A 308 -2.95 46.21 -11.46
C SER A 308 -2.29 45.11 -12.29
N ASN A 309 -1.00 45.24 -12.62
CA ASN A 309 -0.23 44.24 -13.33
C ASN A 309 0.31 43.14 -12.42
N LEU A 310 0.70 43.47 -11.18
CA LEU A 310 1.22 42.51 -10.19
C LEU A 310 0.11 41.64 -9.57
N ARG A 311 -1.12 42.16 -9.45
CA ARG A 311 -2.23 41.43 -8.84
C ARG A 311 -2.61 40.14 -9.61
N PRO A 312 -2.72 40.13 -10.95
CA PRO A 312 -2.90 38.89 -11.72
C PRO A 312 -1.71 37.91 -11.59
N ALA A 313 -0.48 38.41 -11.48
CA ALA A 313 0.69 37.55 -11.30
C ALA A 313 0.67 36.86 -9.92
N ALA A 314 0.29 37.59 -8.86
CA ALA A 314 0.10 37.03 -7.53
C ALA A 314 -1.04 35.99 -7.50
N GLN A 315 -2.14 36.23 -8.22
CA GLN A 315 -3.23 35.26 -8.34
C GLN A 315 -2.78 33.98 -9.05
N ARG A 316 -2.05 34.10 -10.17
CA ARG A 316 -1.47 32.94 -10.86
C ARG A 316 -0.48 32.16 -10.00
N LEU A 317 0.29 32.84 -9.14
CA LEU A 317 1.19 32.16 -8.20
C LEU A 317 0.40 31.27 -7.22
N VAL A 318 -0.72 31.76 -6.69
CA VAL A 318 -1.61 30.98 -5.80
C VAL A 318 -2.21 29.78 -6.53
N GLU A 319 -2.69 29.98 -7.78
CA GLU A 319 -3.22 28.89 -8.61
C GLU A 319 -2.18 27.78 -8.84
N VAL A 320 -0.95 28.14 -9.21
CA VAL A 320 0.16 27.19 -9.38
C VAL A 320 0.55 26.52 -8.06
N GLU A 321 0.53 27.25 -6.93
CA GLU A 321 0.79 26.65 -5.61
C GLU A 321 -0.25 25.59 -5.24
N ASP A 322 -1.52 25.80 -5.60
CA ASP A 322 -2.60 24.85 -5.37
C ASP A 322 -2.48 23.65 -6.31
N GLU A 323 -2.19 23.85 -7.60
CA GLU A 323 -1.86 22.75 -8.54
C GLU A 323 -0.67 21.91 -8.04
N VAL A 324 0.38 22.54 -7.51
CA VAL A 324 1.54 21.83 -6.94
C VAL A 324 1.14 21.01 -5.70
N LYS A 325 0.23 21.50 -4.86
CA LYS A 325 -0.29 20.73 -3.73
C LYS A 325 -1.12 19.54 -4.21
N GLU A 326 -1.98 19.74 -5.19
CA GLU A 326 -2.77 18.66 -5.79
C GLU A 326 -1.87 17.58 -6.40
N LEU A 327 -0.89 17.96 -7.23
CA LEU A 327 0.08 17.03 -7.81
C LEU A 327 0.90 16.30 -6.73
N LYS A 328 1.26 16.96 -5.63
CA LYS A 328 1.91 16.30 -4.47
C LYS A 328 1.00 15.25 -3.84
N THR A 329 -0.28 15.56 -3.62
CA THR A 329 -1.23 14.58 -3.06
C THR A 329 -1.47 13.41 -4.01
N ALA A 330 -1.57 13.67 -5.33
CA ALA A 330 -1.67 12.65 -6.37
C ALA A 330 -0.41 11.77 -6.42
N ASN A 331 0.79 12.36 -6.29
CA ASN A 331 2.05 11.62 -6.24
C ASN A 331 2.13 10.71 -4.99
N ILE A 332 1.72 11.21 -3.81
CA ILE A 332 1.63 10.39 -2.59
C ILE A 332 0.63 9.24 -2.79
N ALA A 333 -0.51 9.48 -3.43
CA ALA A 333 -1.50 8.45 -3.73
C ALA A 333 -0.94 7.40 -4.71
N LEU A 334 -0.23 7.82 -5.75
CA LEU A 334 0.45 6.93 -6.70
C LEU A 334 1.58 6.12 -6.03
N SER A 335 2.37 6.74 -5.15
CA SER A 335 3.40 6.05 -4.37
C SER A 335 2.79 4.98 -3.45
N ARG A 336 1.65 5.27 -2.79
CA ARG A 336 0.92 4.26 -2.02
C ARG A 336 0.41 3.12 -2.90
N LYS A 337 -0.15 3.42 -4.08
CA LYS A 337 -0.58 2.41 -5.06
C LYS A 337 0.61 1.57 -5.55
N ALA A 338 1.75 2.18 -5.81
CA ALA A 338 2.98 1.47 -6.18
C ALA A 338 3.42 0.49 -5.08
N ASN A 339 3.41 0.92 -3.82
CA ASN A 339 3.75 0.05 -2.69
C ASN A 339 2.76 -1.12 -2.54
N THR A 340 1.47 -0.91 -2.81
CA THR A 340 0.50 -2.02 -2.80
C THR A 340 0.73 -2.99 -3.95
N VAL A 341 1.10 -2.48 -5.14
CA VAL A 341 1.44 -3.32 -6.30
C VAL A 341 2.70 -4.14 -6.00
N GLU A 342 3.73 -3.54 -5.40
CA GLU A 342 4.95 -4.25 -4.98
C GLU A 342 4.63 -5.35 -3.94
N HIS A 343 3.72 -5.06 -2.99
CA HIS A 343 3.25 -6.07 -2.04
C HIS A 343 2.50 -7.22 -2.75
N TYR A 344 1.62 -6.91 -3.71
CA TYR A 344 0.94 -7.94 -4.49
C TYR A 344 1.91 -8.75 -5.35
N GLN A 345 2.90 -8.10 -5.98
CA GLN A 345 3.94 -8.78 -6.73
C GLN A 345 4.73 -9.74 -5.84
N LYS A 346 5.16 -9.30 -4.65
CA LYS A 346 5.84 -10.16 -3.68
C LYS A 346 4.97 -11.35 -3.25
N LYS A 347 3.65 -11.13 -3.07
CA LYS A 347 2.72 -12.22 -2.75
C LYS A 347 2.58 -13.21 -3.91
N VAL A 348 2.53 -12.73 -5.16
CA VAL A 348 2.51 -13.58 -6.36
C VAL A 348 3.80 -14.37 -6.49
N GLU A 349 4.95 -13.75 -6.26
CA GLU A 349 6.25 -14.43 -6.24
C GLU A 349 6.28 -15.54 -5.18
N GLN A 350 5.80 -15.27 -3.96
CA GLN A 350 5.66 -16.28 -2.91
C GLN A 350 4.71 -17.42 -3.32
N LEU A 351 3.56 -17.12 -3.93
CA LEU A 351 2.64 -18.15 -4.44
C LEU A 351 3.29 -18.99 -5.55
N SER A 352 4.06 -18.38 -6.45
CA SER A 352 4.78 -19.10 -7.51
C SER A 352 5.84 -20.07 -6.97
N VAL A 353 6.48 -19.74 -5.85
CA VAL A 353 7.42 -20.65 -5.16
C VAL A 353 6.67 -21.83 -4.57
N VAL A 354 5.53 -21.59 -3.91
CA VAL A 354 4.68 -22.67 -3.37
C VAL A 354 4.12 -23.56 -4.48
N GLU A 355 3.75 -23.00 -5.63
CA GLU A 355 3.32 -23.78 -6.80
C GLU A 355 4.44 -24.69 -7.31
N LYS A 356 5.68 -24.19 -7.42
CA LYS A 356 6.86 -25.00 -7.78
C LYS A 356 7.15 -26.10 -6.74
N GLU A 357 6.98 -25.81 -5.46
CA GLU A 357 7.08 -26.82 -4.40
C GLU A 357 5.96 -27.87 -4.54
N ASN A 358 4.74 -27.48 -4.92
CA ASN A 358 3.65 -28.42 -5.15
C ASN A 358 3.91 -29.31 -6.37
N THR A 359 4.44 -28.76 -7.47
CA THR A 359 4.82 -29.57 -8.65
C THR A 359 5.93 -30.54 -8.32
N THR A 360 6.99 -30.09 -7.62
CA THR A 360 8.09 -30.99 -7.22
C THR A 360 7.64 -32.09 -6.24
N LEU A 361 6.69 -31.79 -5.34
CA LEU A 361 6.09 -32.80 -4.47
C LEU A 361 5.24 -33.81 -5.26
N ARG A 362 4.51 -33.38 -6.29
CA ARG A 362 3.78 -34.27 -7.21
C ARG A 362 4.72 -35.17 -8.00
N ASP A 363 5.79 -34.61 -8.57
CA ASP A 363 6.81 -35.40 -9.30
C ASP A 363 7.45 -36.46 -8.39
N ARG A 364 7.70 -36.11 -7.12
CA ARG A 364 8.23 -37.05 -6.13
C ARG A 364 7.21 -38.13 -5.77
N LEU A 365 5.92 -37.79 -5.68
CA LEU A 365 4.85 -38.73 -5.43
C LEU A 365 4.70 -39.72 -6.60
N ASP A 366 4.76 -39.24 -7.85
CA ASP A 366 4.73 -40.07 -9.05
C ASP A 366 5.94 -41.01 -9.11
N THR A 367 7.13 -40.51 -8.77
CA THR A 367 8.35 -41.32 -8.67
C THR A 367 8.20 -42.42 -7.62
N LEU A 368 7.66 -42.10 -6.44
CA LEU A 368 7.44 -43.08 -5.38
C LEU A 368 6.37 -44.11 -5.77
N GLN A 369 5.30 -43.70 -6.46
CA GLN A 369 4.30 -44.62 -6.99
C GLN A 369 4.87 -45.55 -8.07
N GLY A 370 5.74 -45.02 -8.95
CA GLY A 370 6.48 -45.82 -9.92
C GLY A 370 7.35 -46.88 -9.25
N ASN A 371 8.16 -46.46 -8.27
CA ASN A 371 8.99 -47.37 -7.48
C ASN A 371 8.15 -48.45 -6.78
N GLN A 372 6.98 -48.10 -6.24
CA GLN A 372 6.10 -49.07 -5.60
C GLN A 372 5.56 -50.11 -6.59
N LYS A 373 5.15 -49.69 -7.80
CA LYS A 373 4.75 -50.63 -8.86
C LYS A 373 5.89 -51.57 -9.26
N ASP A 374 7.12 -51.07 -9.32
CA ASP A 374 8.30 -51.89 -9.60
C ASP A 374 8.58 -52.89 -8.48
N PHE A 375 8.44 -52.48 -7.21
CA PHE A 375 8.54 -53.40 -6.07
C PHE A 375 7.45 -54.48 -6.10
N ASP A 376 6.20 -54.12 -6.41
CA ASP A 376 5.10 -55.06 -6.52
C ASP A 376 5.36 -56.06 -7.66
N ARG A 377 5.87 -55.58 -8.81
CA ARG A 377 6.26 -56.46 -9.93
C ARG A 377 7.36 -57.44 -9.55
N VAL A 378 8.42 -56.97 -8.89
CA VAL A 378 9.51 -57.84 -8.41
C VAL A 378 9.00 -58.82 -7.36
N TYR A 379 8.08 -58.40 -6.49
CA TYR A 379 7.45 -59.26 -5.51
C TYR A 379 6.64 -60.38 -6.18
N ASP A 380 5.83 -60.06 -7.19
CA ASP A 380 5.07 -61.03 -7.97
C ASP A 380 5.97 -62.02 -8.73
N GLU A 381 7.09 -61.54 -9.28
CA GLU A 381 8.09 -62.41 -9.90
C GLU A 381 8.76 -63.34 -8.87
N ASN A 382 9.10 -62.82 -7.68
CA ASN A 382 9.68 -63.60 -6.60
C ASN A 382 8.71 -64.66 -6.05
N THR A 383 7.41 -64.33 -5.94
CA THR A 383 6.38 -65.30 -5.52
C THR A 383 6.19 -66.40 -6.56
N LYS A 384 6.19 -66.07 -7.87
CA LYS A 384 6.19 -67.07 -8.95
C LYS A 384 7.42 -67.98 -8.88
N ILE A 385 8.61 -67.43 -8.70
CA ILE A 385 9.85 -68.21 -8.55
C ILE A 385 9.79 -69.12 -7.31
N LYS A 386 9.26 -68.64 -6.18
CA LYS A 386 9.06 -69.47 -4.98
C LYS A 386 8.07 -70.60 -5.22
N ALA A 387 6.99 -70.35 -5.98
CA ALA A 387 6.02 -71.38 -6.34
C ALA A 387 6.67 -72.46 -7.22
N THR A 388 7.41 -72.07 -8.26
CA THR A 388 8.13 -73.04 -9.11
C THR A 388 9.19 -73.82 -8.33
N LEU A 389 9.92 -73.15 -7.43
CA LEU A 389 10.89 -73.81 -6.54
C LEU A 389 10.21 -74.87 -5.65
N LYS A 390 9.02 -74.56 -5.12
CA LYS A 390 8.24 -75.50 -4.29
C LYS A 390 7.75 -76.70 -5.12
N GLU A 391 7.34 -76.50 -6.36
CA GLU A 391 7.00 -77.59 -7.27
C GLU A 391 8.22 -78.49 -7.58
N TYR A 392 9.40 -77.89 -7.84
CA TYR A 392 10.64 -78.66 -8.01
C TYR A 392 11.01 -79.45 -6.75
N GLN A 393 10.85 -78.88 -5.56
CA GLN A 393 11.06 -79.58 -4.29
C GLN A 393 10.09 -80.77 -4.12
N GLN A 394 8.81 -80.59 -4.46
CA GLN A 394 7.82 -81.67 -4.42
C GLN A 394 8.16 -82.80 -5.40
N ARG A 395 8.57 -82.46 -6.63
CA ARG A 395 9.04 -83.45 -7.62
C ARG A 395 10.27 -84.18 -7.12
N PHE A 396 11.23 -83.46 -6.53
CA PHE A 396 12.43 -84.06 -5.96
C PHE A 396 12.09 -85.05 -4.84
N HIS A 397 11.19 -84.67 -3.93
CA HIS A 397 10.71 -85.56 -2.87
C HIS A 397 10.00 -86.81 -3.42
N SER A 398 9.20 -86.67 -4.49
CA SER A 398 8.59 -87.81 -5.15
C SER A 398 9.63 -88.74 -5.78
N TYR A 399 10.69 -88.19 -6.39
CA TYR A 399 11.80 -88.99 -6.91
C TYR A 399 12.56 -89.70 -5.80
N GLU A 400 12.85 -89.03 -4.67
CA GLU A 400 13.46 -89.66 -3.51
C GLU A 400 12.63 -90.85 -3.00
N LEU A 401 11.30 -90.69 -2.92
CA LEU A 401 10.39 -91.77 -2.51
C LEU A 401 10.45 -92.95 -3.48
N THR A 402 10.33 -92.70 -4.79
CA THR A 402 10.43 -93.76 -5.80
C THR A 402 11.79 -94.45 -5.80
N TYR A 403 12.88 -93.71 -5.52
CA TYR A 403 14.21 -94.29 -5.41
C TYR A 403 14.32 -95.22 -4.20
N VAL A 404 13.75 -94.84 -3.06
CA VAL A 404 13.69 -95.70 -1.87
C VAL A 404 12.84 -96.94 -2.14
N GLU A 405 11.69 -96.81 -2.79
CA GLU A 405 10.84 -97.94 -3.19
C GLU A 405 11.54 -98.89 -4.16
N LEU A 406 12.21 -98.36 -5.19
CA LEU A 406 13.01 -99.18 -6.11
C LEU A 406 14.18 -99.85 -5.39
N SER A 407 14.82 -99.16 -4.44
CA SER A 407 15.89 -99.75 -3.62
C SER A 407 15.36 -100.86 -2.70
N THR A 408 14.17 -100.74 -2.14
CA THR A 408 13.59 -101.80 -1.29
C THR A 408 13.12 -102.99 -2.14
N GLN A 409 12.50 -102.73 -3.30
CA GLN A 409 12.16 -103.77 -4.28
C GLN A 409 13.42 -104.52 -4.75
N LYS A 410 14.49 -103.80 -5.08
CA LYS A 410 15.80 -104.39 -5.44
C LYS A 410 16.31 -105.31 -4.33
N LYS A 411 16.35 -104.85 -3.07
CA LYS A 411 16.77 -105.67 -1.93
C LYS A 411 15.89 -106.91 -1.76
N HIS A 412 14.57 -106.78 -1.94
CA HIS A 412 13.65 -107.91 -1.86
C HIS A 412 13.94 -108.96 -2.94
N ILE A 413 14.19 -108.54 -4.18
CA ILE A 413 14.57 -109.44 -5.28
C ILE A 413 15.94 -110.07 -5.00
N GLU A 414 16.92 -109.31 -4.51
CA GLU A 414 18.23 -109.83 -4.10
C GLU A 414 18.12 -110.90 -3.00
N GLU A 415 17.24 -110.71 -2.01
CA GLU A 415 16.93 -111.71 -0.99
C GLU A 415 16.26 -112.96 -1.56
N GLN A 416 15.30 -112.80 -2.49
CA GLN A 416 14.66 -113.93 -3.17
C GLN A 416 15.66 -114.71 -4.03
N LEU A 417 16.56 -114.02 -4.74
CA LEU A 417 17.65 -114.64 -5.49
C LEU A 417 18.57 -115.42 -4.56
N ARG A 418 18.99 -114.82 -3.44
CA ARG A 418 19.82 -115.50 -2.44
C ARG A 418 19.13 -116.75 -1.88
N LEU A 419 17.84 -116.69 -1.58
CA LEU A 419 17.07 -117.85 -1.12
C LEU A 419 16.99 -118.95 -2.18
N ARG A 420 16.82 -118.58 -3.46
CA ARG A 420 16.83 -119.52 -4.58
C ARG A 420 18.22 -120.13 -4.77
N ASP A 421 19.28 -119.34 -4.65
CA ASP A 421 20.67 -119.82 -4.69
C ASP A 421 20.95 -120.79 -3.54
N ASP A 422 20.50 -120.50 -2.32
CA ASP A 422 20.62 -121.42 -1.17
C ASP A 422 19.85 -122.74 -1.43
N GLN A 423 18.64 -122.67 -2.01
CA GLN A 423 17.87 -123.85 -2.41
C GLN A 423 18.57 -124.65 -3.51
N LEU A 424 19.11 -123.99 -4.52
CA LEU A 424 19.92 -124.61 -5.56
C LEU A 424 21.16 -125.25 -4.96
N GLN A 425 21.81 -124.61 -3.99
CA GLN A 425 22.98 -125.16 -3.31
C GLN A 425 22.62 -126.42 -2.50
N VAL A 426 21.49 -126.42 -1.78
CA VAL A 426 21.01 -127.62 -1.06
C VAL A 426 20.64 -128.75 -2.02
N MET A 427 19.92 -128.45 -3.11
CA MET A 427 19.56 -129.44 -4.12
C MET A 427 20.79 -129.97 -4.85
N THR A 428 21.77 -129.12 -5.14
CA THR A 428 23.06 -129.52 -5.74
C THR A 428 23.87 -130.35 -4.76
N ALA A 429 23.91 -130.00 -3.46
CA ALA A 429 24.59 -130.80 -2.44
C ALA A 429 23.92 -132.16 -2.23
N ARG A 430 22.58 -132.21 -2.27
CA ARG A 430 21.82 -133.47 -2.28
C ARG A 430 22.10 -134.27 -3.55
N GLN A 431 22.08 -133.63 -4.72
CA GLN A 431 22.42 -134.28 -5.98
C GLN A 431 23.84 -134.83 -5.93
N GLN A 432 24.82 -134.08 -5.41
CA GLN A 432 26.20 -134.56 -5.23
C GLN A 432 26.30 -135.70 -4.22
N HIS A 433 25.49 -135.70 -3.16
CA HIS A 433 25.41 -136.81 -2.21
C HIS A 433 24.79 -138.05 -2.86
N ASP A 434 23.68 -137.89 -3.57
CA ASP A 434 22.98 -138.95 -4.31
C ASP A 434 23.86 -139.48 -5.45
N GLU A 435 24.62 -138.62 -6.14
CA GLU A 435 25.62 -138.97 -7.15
C GLU A 435 26.76 -139.77 -6.52
N LYS A 436 27.32 -139.34 -5.38
CA LYS A 436 28.30 -140.12 -4.61
C LYS A 436 27.73 -141.46 -4.11
N PHE A 437 26.46 -141.50 -3.73
CA PHE A 437 25.79 -142.73 -3.29
C PHE A 437 25.51 -143.67 -4.47
N ILE A 438 25.12 -143.13 -5.63
CA ILE A 438 25.00 -143.88 -6.88
C ILE A 438 26.36 -144.39 -7.31
N ASP A 439 27.43 -143.60 -7.21
CA ASP A 439 28.79 -144.04 -7.48
C ASP A 439 29.18 -145.19 -6.55
N GLN A 440 28.86 -145.11 -5.25
CA GLN A 440 29.06 -146.22 -4.29
C GLN A 440 28.19 -147.44 -4.62
N LEU A 441 26.93 -147.27 -5.02
CA LEU A 441 26.05 -148.37 -5.45
C LEU A 441 26.52 -148.97 -6.77
N GLN A 442 27.00 -148.16 -7.71
CA GLN A 442 27.63 -148.61 -8.94
C GLN A 442 28.97 -149.29 -8.66
N GLU A 443 29.70 -148.88 -7.63
CA GLU A 443 30.90 -149.58 -7.13
C GLU A 443 30.52 -150.90 -6.43
N GLN A 444 29.37 -150.96 -5.73
CA GLN A 444 28.78 -152.18 -5.17
C GLN A 444 28.21 -153.13 -6.25
N ILE A 445 27.62 -152.59 -7.33
CA ILE A 445 27.18 -153.36 -8.50
C ILE A 445 28.42 -153.80 -9.31
N LYS A 446 29.45 -152.96 -9.43
CA LYS A 446 30.73 -153.36 -10.02
C LYS A 446 31.46 -154.43 -9.22
N THR A 447 31.23 -154.52 -7.90
CA THR A 447 31.73 -155.62 -7.05
C THR A 447 30.77 -156.80 -6.93
N ASN A 448 29.48 -156.64 -7.29
CA ASN A 448 28.49 -157.71 -7.32
C ASN A 448 27.58 -157.60 -8.57
N SER A 449 27.96 -158.39 -9.59
CA SER A 449 27.21 -158.74 -10.80
C SER A 449 27.23 -157.78 -11.99
N ALA A 450 27.65 -158.37 -13.11
CA ALA A 450 27.79 -157.85 -14.45
C ALA A 450 26.44 -157.60 -15.14
N GLY A 451 26.38 -156.58 -15.99
CA GLY A 451 25.31 -156.44 -16.98
C GLY A 451 25.10 -155.00 -17.47
N PRO A 452 25.26 -154.71 -18.77
CA PRO A 452 25.20 -153.37 -19.36
C PRO A 452 23.80 -153.02 -19.89
N ILE A 453 23.56 -151.74 -20.22
CA ILE A 453 22.90 -151.19 -21.44
C ILE A 453 22.55 -149.71 -21.20
N SER A 454 22.83 -148.87 -22.21
CA SER A 454 22.56 -147.43 -22.41
C SER A 454 21.03 -147.12 -22.51
N PRO A 455 20.50 -146.04 -23.17
CA PRO A 455 20.95 -144.67 -23.53
C PRO A 455 19.82 -143.58 -23.33
N ASP A 456 20.05 -142.36 -23.88
CA ASP A 456 19.07 -141.43 -24.52
C ASP A 456 17.98 -140.72 -23.67
N SER A 457 17.52 -139.47 -23.89
CA SER A 457 17.77 -138.34 -24.82
C SER A 457 16.83 -137.18 -24.35
N PRO A 458 16.28 -136.22 -25.15
CA PRO A 458 16.70 -134.81 -25.25
C PRO A 458 15.53 -133.78 -25.06
N THR A 459 15.68 -132.58 -25.66
CA THR A 459 14.64 -131.62 -26.12
C THR A 459 13.99 -130.67 -25.06
N SER A 460 13.55 -129.44 -25.33
CA SER A 460 13.44 -128.63 -26.56
C SER A 460 13.20 -127.14 -26.21
N LYS A 461 13.85 -126.26 -26.99
CA LYS A 461 13.33 -125.06 -27.68
C LYS A 461 12.77 -123.80 -26.96
N PRO A 462 12.92 -122.64 -27.64
CA PRO A 462 12.65 -121.28 -27.14
C PRO A 462 11.32 -120.71 -27.66
N ALA A 463 10.89 -119.55 -27.15
CA ALA A 463 9.88 -118.70 -27.80
C ALA A 463 10.04 -117.22 -27.38
N GLY A 464 10.03 -116.33 -28.38
CA GLY A 464 9.93 -114.88 -28.22
C GLY A 464 8.52 -114.36 -28.53
N LEU A 465 8.29 -113.08 -28.23
CA LEU A 465 7.14 -112.22 -28.60
C LEU A 465 7.74 -110.80 -28.70
N SER A 466 7.81 -110.09 -29.84
CA SER A 466 6.85 -109.57 -30.84
C SER A 466 6.24 -108.21 -30.44
N LEU A 467 6.62 -107.19 -31.22
CA LEU A 467 6.51 -105.74 -31.02
C LEU A 467 5.20 -105.12 -31.58
N GLU A 468 4.20 -105.94 -31.87
CA GLU A 468 2.96 -105.54 -32.54
C GLU A 468 1.88 -105.09 -31.52
N ASP A 469 2.00 -105.50 -30.26
CA ASP A 469 0.97 -105.33 -29.22
C ASP A 469 1.05 -103.98 -28.46
N GLU A 470 2.04 -103.14 -28.81
CA GLU A 470 2.32 -101.86 -28.14
C GLU A 470 1.87 -100.62 -28.95
N LEU A 471 1.52 -100.79 -30.24
CA LEU A 471 1.13 -99.69 -31.13
C LEU A 471 -0.37 -99.36 -31.12
N GLU A 472 -1.24 -100.26 -30.65
CA GLU A 472 -2.71 -100.05 -30.64
C GLU A 472 -3.24 -99.27 -29.43
N ARG A 473 -2.39 -98.73 -28.54
CA ARG A 473 -2.81 -97.98 -27.33
C ARG A 473 -2.79 -96.45 -27.43
N SER A 474 -2.62 -95.85 -28.62
CA SER A 474 -2.45 -94.38 -28.75
C SER A 474 -3.48 -93.59 -29.57
N GLU A 475 -4.55 -94.19 -30.10
CA GLU A 475 -5.43 -93.51 -31.09
C GLU A 475 -6.70 -92.80 -30.56
N ASP A 476 -6.98 -92.76 -29.25
CA ASP A 476 -8.22 -92.17 -28.70
C ASP A 476 -8.06 -90.79 -28.03
N ALA A 477 -7.49 -89.79 -28.73
CA ALA A 477 -7.33 -88.40 -28.23
C ALA A 477 -8.11 -87.32 -29.02
N THR A 478 -9.00 -87.72 -29.93
CA THR A 478 -9.70 -86.82 -30.85
C THR A 478 -10.97 -86.12 -30.33
N PRO A 479 -11.81 -86.70 -29.44
CA PRO A 479 -13.04 -86.01 -29.00
C PRO A 479 -12.80 -84.94 -27.92
N SER A 480 -11.74 -85.05 -27.13
CA SER A 480 -11.38 -84.08 -26.06
C SER A 480 -10.88 -82.75 -26.64
N LEU A 481 -10.04 -82.82 -27.69
CA LEU A 481 -9.50 -81.64 -28.35
C LEU A 481 -10.58 -80.86 -29.11
N MET A 482 -11.60 -81.54 -29.67
CA MET A 482 -12.68 -80.87 -30.40
C MET A 482 -13.61 -80.07 -29.47
N LEU A 483 -13.91 -80.60 -28.28
CA LEU A 483 -14.70 -79.90 -27.27
C LEU A 483 -13.92 -78.70 -26.69
N GLU A 484 -12.61 -78.86 -26.46
CA GLU A 484 -11.76 -77.76 -25.98
C GLU A 484 -11.60 -76.67 -27.07
N ILE A 485 -11.46 -77.03 -28.35
CA ILE A 485 -11.46 -76.05 -29.45
C ILE A 485 -12.79 -75.31 -29.55
N SER A 486 -13.92 -75.99 -29.33
CA SER A 486 -15.25 -75.34 -29.35
C SER A 486 -15.43 -74.37 -28.18
N ARG A 487 -14.96 -74.74 -26.99
CA ARG A 487 -14.96 -73.91 -25.79
C ARG A 487 -14.05 -72.69 -25.95
N LEU A 488 -12.82 -72.90 -26.42
CA LEU A 488 -11.85 -71.83 -26.67
C LEU A 488 -12.30 -70.87 -27.77
N LYS A 489 -13.09 -71.33 -28.75
CA LYS A 489 -13.72 -70.46 -29.76
C LYS A 489 -14.82 -69.58 -29.18
N VAL A 490 -15.69 -70.14 -28.33
CA VAL A 490 -16.74 -69.36 -27.65
C VAL A 490 -16.12 -68.36 -26.66
N GLU A 491 -15.10 -68.77 -25.92
CA GLU A 491 -14.35 -67.91 -24.99
C GLU A 491 -13.65 -66.76 -25.72
N ASN A 492 -13.00 -67.02 -26.88
CA ASN A 492 -12.45 -65.95 -27.72
C ASN A 492 -13.51 -64.99 -28.26
N GLN A 493 -14.67 -65.51 -28.66
CA GLN A 493 -15.75 -64.67 -29.19
C GLN A 493 -16.37 -63.78 -28.09
N LEU A 494 -16.46 -64.29 -26.86
CA LEU A 494 -16.96 -63.56 -25.71
C LEU A 494 -15.95 -62.50 -25.25
N LEU A 495 -14.65 -62.82 -25.21
CA LEU A 495 -13.58 -61.86 -24.93
C LEU A 495 -13.50 -60.75 -25.99
N LYS A 496 -13.63 -61.06 -27.29
CA LYS A 496 -13.72 -60.06 -28.36
C LYS A 496 -14.94 -59.13 -28.19
N SER A 497 -16.11 -59.66 -27.82
CA SER A 497 -17.31 -58.83 -27.61
C SER A 497 -17.25 -57.93 -26.38
N ASN A 498 -16.63 -58.39 -25.29
CA ASN A 498 -16.58 -57.64 -24.02
C ASN A 498 -15.49 -56.54 -24.03
N THR A 499 -14.39 -56.76 -24.74
CA THR A 499 -13.29 -55.79 -24.87
C THR A 499 -13.56 -54.74 -25.95
N ALA A 500 -14.19 -55.11 -27.07
CA ALA A 500 -14.60 -54.16 -28.10
C ALA A 500 -15.78 -53.27 -27.64
N GLY A 501 -16.71 -53.80 -26.85
CA GLY A 501 -17.85 -53.04 -26.33
C GLY A 501 -17.48 -51.99 -25.29
N THR A 502 -16.54 -52.29 -24.39
CA THR A 502 -16.10 -51.36 -23.33
C THR A 502 -15.25 -50.21 -23.86
N THR A 503 -14.36 -50.51 -24.81
CA THR A 503 -13.53 -49.49 -25.49
C THR A 503 -14.36 -48.61 -26.44
N SER A 504 -15.31 -49.18 -27.17
CA SER A 504 -16.24 -48.41 -28.01
C SER A 504 -17.15 -47.48 -27.20
N ALA A 505 -17.60 -47.90 -26.01
CA ALA A 505 -18.42 -47.06 -25.14
C ALA A 505 -17.62 -45.91 -24.51
N ALA A 506 -16.35 -46.15 -24.15
CA ALA A 506 -15.45 -45.11 -23.65
C ALA A 506 -15.16 -44.06 -24.73
N LEU A 507 -14.88 -44.48 -25.97
CA LEU A 507 -14.65 -43.56 -27.09
C LEU A 507 -15.89 -42.73 -27.45
N GLN A 508 -17.10 -43.28 -27.31
CA GLN A 508 -18.33 -42.53 -27.49
C GLN A 508 -18.55 -41.49 -26.39
N LEU A 509 -18.20 -41.82 -25.14
CA LEU A 509 -18.25 -40.88 -24.01
C LEU A 509 -17.25 -39.74 -24.18
N ASP A 510 -16.00 -40.04 -24.56
CA ASP A 510 -14.96 -39.03 -24.80
C ASP A 510 -15.32 -38.13 -26.00
N LEU A 511 -15.96 -38.70 -27.03
CA LEU A 511 -16.46 -37.93 -28.18
C LEU A 511 -17.59 -36.98 -27.76
N GLU A 512 -18.56 -37.44 -26.97
CA GLU A 512 -19.63 -36.58 -26.42
C GLU A 512 -19.08 -35.48 -25.50
N GLU A 513 -18.07 -35.79 -24.69
CA GLU A 513 -17.42 -34.81 -23.82
C GLU A 513 -16.67 -33.74 -24.63
N SER A 514 -15.94 -34.15 -25.66
CA SER A 514 -15.28 -33.24 -26.62
C SER A 514 -16.29 -32.35 -27.34
N GLU A 515 -17.44 -32.89 -27.77
CA GLU A 515 -18.51 -32.09 -28.38
C GLU A 515 -19.12 -31.08 -27.41
N ARG A 516 -19.27 -31.42 -26.12
CA ARG A 516 -19.74 -30.48 -25.09
C ARG A 516 -18.73 -29.36 -24.86
N VAL A 517 -17.44 -29.67 -24.82
CA VAL A 517 -16.37 -28.67 -24.70
C VAL A 517 -16.35 -27.74 -25.91
N LYS A 518 -16.47 -28.29 -27.12
CA LYS A 518 -16.54 -27.52 -28.37
C LYS A 518 -17.74 -26.56 -28.37
N LYS A 519 -18.92 -27.02 -27.94
CA LYS A 519 -20.11 -26.15 -27.82
C LYS A 519 -19.90 -25.02 -26.82
N ARG A 520 -19.30 -25.29 -25.64
CA ARG A 520 -18.98 -24.23 -24.67
C ARG A 520 -18.01 -23.20 -25.23
N LEU A 521 -16.98 -23.63 -25.97
CA LEU A 521 -16.03 -22.72 -26.60
C LEU A 521 -16.66 -21.90 -27.72
N GLN A 522 -17.56 -22.49 -28.52
CA GLN A 522 -18.33 -21.76 -29.54
C GLN A 522 -19.26 -20.71 -28.92
N GLU A 523 -19.94 -21.05 -27.81
CA GLU A 523 -20.77 -20.10 -27.05
C GLU A 523 -19.93 -18.95 -26.49
N ASN A 524 -18.78 -19.25 -25.88
CA ASN A 524 -17.86 -18.25 -25.35
C ASN A 524 -17.31 -17.33 -26.45
N LEU A 525 -16.96 -17.88 -27.63
CA LEU A 525 -16.54 -17.07 -28.78
C LEU A 525 -17.67 -16.16 -29.26
N ARG A 526 -18.90 -16.68 -29.35
CA ARG A 526 -20.07 -15.88 -29.71
C ARG A 526 -20.29 -14.74 -28.71
N GLU A 527 -20.26 -15.04 -27.41
CA GLU A 527 -20.41 -14.03 -26.34
C GLU A 527 -19.30 -12.98 -26.39
N LEU A 528 -18.06 -13.39 -26.64
CA LEU A 528 -16.93 -12.48 -26.78
C LEU A 528 -17.08 -11.57 -28.01
N THR A 529 -17.53 -12.12 -29.14
CA THR A 529 -17.79 -11.32 -30.34
C THR A 529 -18.95 -10.35 -30.14
N GLU A 530 -20.01 -10.74 -29.42
CA GLU A 530 -21.14 -9.87 -29.10
C GLU A 530 -20.72 -8.73 -28.15
N LYS A 531 -19.91 -9.03 -27.13
CA LYS A 531 -19.30 -8.02 -26.26
C LYS A 531 -18.41 -7.07 -27.04
N HIS A 532 -17.65 -7.57 -28.01
CA HIS A 532 -16.82 -6.74 -28.90
C HIS A 532 -17.67 -5.82 -29.76
N THR A 533 -18.74 -6.32 -30.40
CA THR A 533 -19.64 -5.50 -31.22
C THR A 533 -20.36 -4.44 -30.38
N LEU A 534 -20.87 -4.81 -29.20
CA LEU A 534 -21.53 -3.88 -28.29
C LEU A 534 -20.56 -2.82 -27.75
N GLY A 535 -19.33 -3.21 -27.39
CA GLY A 535 -18.28 -2.28 -26.97
C GLY A 535 -17.90 -1.31 -28.10
N GLN A 536 -17.86 -1.78 -29.34
CA GLN A 536 -17.59 -0.95 -30.52
C GLN A 536 -18.74 0.01 -30.84
N GLU A 537 -20.00 -0.41 -30.66
CA GLU A 537 -21.17 0.46 -30.78
C GLU A 537 -21.19 1.53 -29.68
N GLN A 538 -20.91 1.16 -28.43
CA GLN A 538 -20.78 2.10 -27.30
C GLN A 538 -19.63 3.09 -27.51
N LEU A 539 -18.48 2.63 -28.03
CA LEU A 539 -17.37 3.48 -28.46
C LEU A 539 -17.81 4.48 -29.52
N SER A 540 -18.55 4.03 -30.54
CA SER A 540 -19.03 4.91 -31.60
C SER A 540 -20.01 5.97 -31.08
N ALA A 541 -20.85 5.61 -30.11
CA ALA A 541 -21.76 6.54 -29.44
C ALA A 541 -21.00 7.56 -28.58
N MET A 542 -20.04 7.12 -27.74
CA MET A 542 -19.26 8.02 -26.89
C MET A 542 -18.35 8.96 -27.70
N ILE A 543 -17.73 8.47 -28.78
CA ILE A 543 -16.93 9.29 -29.70
C ILE A 543 -17.79 10.36 -30.38
N SER A 544 -19.10 10.09 -30.57
CA SER A 544 -20.04 11.08 -31.13
C SER A 544 -20.52 12.13 -30.12
N GLU A 545 -20.44 11.85 -28.81
CA GLU A 545 -21.18 12.64 -27.79
C GLU A 545 -20.30 13.55 -26.90
N SER A 546 -18.97 13.39 -26.82
CA SER A 546 -18.15 14.26 -25.94
C SER A 546 -16.85 14.79 -26.58
N ALA A 547 -16.87 16.08 -26.94
CA ALA A 547 -15.76 16.72 -27.64
C ALA A 547 -14.58 17.17 -26.74
N ASN A 548 -14.72 17.13 -25.40
CA ASN A 548 -13.76 17.77 -24.47
C ASN A 548 -13.08 16.81 -23.45
N GLU A 549 -13.50 15.55 -23.33
CA GLU A 549 -12.84 14.52 -22.48
C GLU A 549 -11.88 13.62 -23.29
N LYS A 550 -11.33 14.16 -24.38
CA LYS A 550 -10.74 13.36 -25.46
C LYS A 550 -9.44 12.66 -25.06
N GLU A 551 -8.55 13.28 -24.31
CA GLU A 551 -7.18 12.77 -24.23
C GLU A 551 -7.03 11.58 -23.27
N GLU A 552 -7.65 11.63 -22.10
CA GLU A 552 -7.63 10.52 -21.14
C GLU A 552 -8.50 9.35 -21.59
N ALA A 553 -9.66 9.62 -22.20
CA ALA A 553 -10.51 8.58 -22.78
C ALA A 553 -9.83 7.91 -23.98
N ILE A 554 -9.12 8.65 -24.84
CA ILE A 554 -8.34 8.08 -25.97
C ILE A 554 -7.17 7.24 -25.46
N LEU A 555 -6.47 7.66 -24.40
CA LEU A 555 -5.37 6.88 -23.84
C LEU A 555 -5.86 5.59 -23.18
N HIS A 556 -6.94 5.66 -22.39
CA HIS A 556 -7.55 4.49 -21.78
C HIS A 556 -8.08 3.50 -22.83
N THR A 557 -8.75 4.00 -23.86
CA THR A 557 -9.27 3.16 -24.96
C THR A 557 -8.16 2.57 -25.82
N ARG A 558 -7.07 3.32 -26.08
CA ARG A 558 -5.89 2.78 -26.76
C ARG A 558 -5.23 1.66 -25.96
N LYS A 559 -5.17 1.79 -24.63
CA LYS A 559 -4.65 0.74 -23.75
C LYS A 559 -5.52 -0.53 -23.82
N LEU A 560 -6.85 -0.38 -23.71
CA LEU A 560 -7.77 -1.50 -23.84
C LEU A 560 -7.70 -2.16 -25.23
N TYR A 561 -7.52 -1.39 -26.29
CA TYR A 561 -7.33 -1.91 -27.65
C TYR A 561 -6.04 -2.73 -27.78
N LEU A 562 -4.95 -2.28 -27.15
CA LEU A 562 -3.68 -3.02 -27.13
C LEU A 562 -3.80 -4.32 -26.32
N GLU A 563 -4.44 -4.28 -25.15
CA GLU A 563 -4.70 -5.46 -24.32
C GLU A 563 -5.60 -6.47 -25.05
N ALA A 564 -6.69 -6.01 -25.67
CA ALA A 564 -7.56 -6.86 -26.48
C ALA A 564 -6.85 -7.45 -27.71
N ASN A 565 -5.95 -6.70 -28.36
CA ASN A 565 -5.13 -7.25 -29.45
C ASN A 565 -4.14 -8.30 -28.95
N GLN A 566 -3.52 -8.09 -27.78
CA GLN A 566 -2.65 -9.09 -27.17
C GLN A 566 -3.43 -10.38 -26.86
N GLU A 567 -4.61 -10.26 -26.26
CA GLU A 567 -5.50 -11.41 -26.00
C GLU A 567 -5.92 -12.11 -27.29
N LEU A 568 -6.23 -11.36 -28.35
CA LEU A 568 -6.57 -11.90 -29.67
C LEU A 568 -5.40 -12.64 -30.31
N THR A 569 -4.17 -12.10 -30.20
CA THR A 569 -2.97 -12.80 -30.70
C THR A 569 -2.66 -14.07 -29.88
N ALA A 570 -2.85 -14.03 -28.56
CA ALA A 570 -2.69 -15.20 -27.70
C ALA A 570 -3.74 -16.28 -27.99
N ALA A 571 -4.99 -15.89 -28.23
CA ALA A 571 -6.06 -16.80 -28.63
C ALA A 571 -5.80 -17.43 -30.00
N LYS A 572 -5.30 -16.65 -30.97
CA LYS A 572 -4.88 -17.18 -32.29
C LYS A 572 -3.71 -18.15 -32.18
N ALA A 573 -2.73 -17.89 -31.32
CA ALA A 573 -1.62 -18.80 -31.07
C ALA A 573 -2.11 -20.14 -30.48
N LYS A 574 -3.01 -20.09 -29.49
CA LYS A 574 -3.64 -21.29 -28.91
C LYS A 574 -4.48 -22.08 -29.93
N LEU A 575 -5.20 -21.38 -30.82
CA LEU A 575 -5.93 -22.05 -31.91
C LEU A 575 -4.98 -22.79 -32.86
N ALA A 576 -3.87 -22.16 -33.26
CA ALA A 576 -2.88 -22.81 -34.12
C ALA A 576 -2.19 -24.01 -33.44
N GLU A 577 -1.96 -23.94 -32.13
CA GLU A 577 -1.44 -25.05 -31.32
C GLU A 577 -2.43 -26.22 -31.28
N LEU A 578 -3.70 -25.95 -30.98
CA LEU A 578 -4.76 -26.97 -30.97
C LEU A 578 -5.00 -27.58 -32.36
N GLU A 579 -4.92 -26.81 -33.44
CA GLU A 579 -5.00 -27.33 -34.81
C GLU A 579 -3.83 -28.27 -35.12
N ALA A 580 -2.62 -27.94 -34.66
CA ALA A 580 -1.46 -28.82 -34.79
C ALA A 580 -1.62 -30.12 -33.99
N GLU A 581 -2.11 -30.04 -32.74
CA GLU A 581 -2.40 -31.22 -31.92
C GLU A 581 -3.49 -32.11 -32.54
N LEU A 582 -4.55 -31.50 -33.09
CA LEU A 582 -5.64 -32.23 -33.73
C LEU A 582 -5.13 -32.96 -34.98
N SER A 583 -4.30 -32.30 -35.81
CA SER A 583 -3.66 -32.95 -36.96
C SER A 583 -2.74 -34.12 -36.56
N SER A 584 -2.03 -34.01 -35.43
CA SER A 584 -1.21 -35.11 -34.89
C SER A 584 -2.09 -36.26 -34.40
N ARG A 585 -3.16 -35.96 -33.67
CA ARG A 585 -4.11 -36.96 -33.17
C ARG A 585 -4.86 -37.67 -34.29
N ASP A 586 -5.20 -36.97 -35.38
CA ASP A 586 -5.81 -37.58 -36.55
C ASP A 586 -4.86 -38.57 -37.24
N ARG A 587 -3.54 -38.29 -37.28
CA ARG A 587 -2.53 -39.25 -37.78
C ARG A 587 -2.44 -40.48 -36.89
N ASP A 588 -2.38 -40.29 -35.58
CA ASP A 588 -2.33 -41.40 -34.61
C ASP A 588 -3.61 -42.25 -34.69
N LEU A 589 -4.77 -41.62 -34.86
CA LEU A 589 -6.05 -42.32 -35.07
C LEU A 589 -6.09 -43.09 -36.39
N VAL A 590 -5.55 -42.54 -37.47
CA VAL A 590 -5.45 -43.27 -38.76
C VAL A 590 -4.52 -44.47 -38.61
N SER A 591 -3.35 -44.30 -37.99
CA SER A 591 -2.39 -45.39 -37.74
C SER A 591 -3.00 -46.50 -36.88
N THR A 592 -3.60 -46.16 -35.74
CA THR A 592 -4.19 -47.14 -34.82
C THR A 592 -5.41 -47.84 -35.41
N LYS A 593 -6.25 -47.14 -36.19
CA LYS A 593 -7.35 -47.77 -36.94
C LYS A 593 -6.85 -48.75 -37.99
N THR A 594 -5.74 -48.43 -38.66
CA THR A 594 -5.16 -49.32 -39.68
C THR A 594 -4.45 -50.51 -39.06
N ASP A 595 -3.77 -50.33 -37.93
CA ASP A 595 -3.17 -51.42 -37.15
C ASP A 595 -4.25 -52.37 -36.63
N LEU A 596 -5.37 -51.83 -36.14
CA LEU A 596 -6.51 -52.63 -35.68
C LEU A 596 -7.19 -53.39 -36.84
N ALA A 597 -7.37 -52.75 -38.00
CA ALA A 597 -7.91 -53.41 -39.19
C ALA A 597 -6.96 -54.49 -39.75
N ALA A 598 -5.65 -54.28 -39.67
CA ALA A 598 -4.64 -55.23 -40.12
C ALA A 598 -4.60 -56.52 -39.27
N VAL A 599 -5.03 -56.46 -38.00
CA VAL A 599 -5.10 -57.63 -37.10
C VAL A 599 -6.23 -58.60 -37.48
N ASP A 600 -7.28 -58.13 -38.16
CA ASP A 600 -8.45 -58.95 -38.53
C ASP A 600 -8.44 -59.43 -40.02
N GLN A 601 -7.43 -59.07 -40.83
CA GLN A 601 -7.37 -59.35 -42.28
C GLN A 601 -6.25 -60.34 -42.68
N GLU A 602 -6.37 -60.99 -43.84
CA GLU A 602 -5.33 -61.86 -44.42
C GLU A 602 -4.03 -61.08 -44.70
N GLU A 603 -2.87 -61.71 -44.51
CA GLU A 603 -1.53 -61.10 -44.43
C GLU A 603 -1.22 -60.13 -45.61
N ILE A 604 -1.73 -60.42 -46.81
CA ILE A 604 -1.52 -59.59 -48.01
C ILE A 604 -2.42 -58.35 -48.03
N GLU A 605 -3.68 -58.47 -47.59
CA GLU A 605 -4.61 -57.34 -47.50
C GLU A 605 -4.21 -56.39 -46.36
N ALA A 606 -3.76 -56.94 -45.23
CA ALA A 606 -3.21 -56.17 -44.12
C ALA A 606 -2.00 -55.31 -44.56
N ILE A 607 -1.07 -55.89 -45.32
CA ILE A 607 0.11 -55.16 -45.85
C ILE A 607 -0.30 -54.05 -46.82
N ASN A 608 -1.30 -54.28 -47.68
CA ASN A 608 -1.76 -53.26 -48.63
C ASN A 608 -2.48 -52.09 -47.95
N ASN A 609 -3.28 -52.37 -46.91
CA ASN A 609 -3.94 -51.33 -46.11
C ASN A 609 -2.92 -50.49 -45.32
N LEU A 610 -1.88 -51.13 -44.77
CA LEU A 610 -0.81 -50.45 -44.04
C LEU A 610 0.06 -49.58 -44.96
N LYS A 611 0.29 -50.01 -46.21
CA LYS A 611 0.92 -49.18 -47.25
C LYS A 611 0.07 -47.97 -47.63
N ALA A 612 -1.22 -48.16 -47.87
CA ALA A 612 -2.11 -47.05 -48.20
C ALA A 612 -2.21 -46.01 -47.06
N ALA A 613 -2.19 -46.46 -45.81
CA ALA A 613 -2.14 -45.59 -44.64
C ALA A 613 -0.81 -44.82 -44.55
N HIS A 614 0.31 -45.50 -44.81
CA HIS A 614 1.63 -44.88 -44.85
C HIS A 614 1.74 -43.82 -45.95
N ASP A 615 1.18 -44.08 -47.14
CA ASP A 615 1.13 -43.13 -48.25
C ASP A 615 0.29 -41.87 -47.89
N LEU A 616 -0.83 -42.05 -47.18
CA LEU A 616 -1.66 -40.95 -46.68
C LEU A 616 -0.92 -40.10 -45.63
N ILE A 617 -0.24 -40.74 -44.69
CA ILE A 617 0.58 -40.06 -43.67
C ILE A 617 1.73 -39.31 -44.34
N THR A 618 2.40 -39.93 -45.31
CA THR A 618 3.50 -39.32 -46.08
C THR A 618 3.02 -38.09 -46.86
N ALA A 619 1.90 -38.19 -47.57
CA ALA A 619 1.30 -37.05 -48.27
C ALA A 619 0.91 -35.91 -47.29
N SER A 620 0.49 -36.25 -46.06
CA SER A 620 0.19 -35.25 -45.03
C SER A 620 1.46 -34.51 -44.54
N PHE A 621 2.58 -35.23 -44.37
CA PHE A 621 3.85 -34.61 -43.99
C PHE A 621 4.45 -33.76 -45.12
N GLU A 622 4.31 -34.19 -46.37
CA GLU A 622 4.71 -33.39 -47.54
C GLU A 622 3.93 -32.08 -47.61
N ASN A 623 2.62 -32.10 -47.33
CA ASN A 623 1.80 -30.89 -47.30
C ASN A 623 2.21 -29.95 -46.15
N ASP A 624 2.47 -30.51 -44.96
CA ASP A 624 2.97 -29.72 -43.82
C ASP A 624 4.33 -29.07 -44.11
N LEU A 625 5.25 -29.81 -44.74
CA LEU A 625 6.53 -29.27 -45.18
C LEU A 625 6.34 -28.11 -46.17
N LEU A 626 5.39 -28.23 -47.09
CA LEU A 626 5.05 -27.17 -48.05
C LEU A 626 4.49 -25.94 -47.32
N VAL A 627 3.58 -26.13 -46.37
CA VAL A 627 3.01 -25.05 -45.54
C VAL A 627 4.10 -24.37 -44.70
N LEU A 628 4.98 -25.13 -44.06
CA LEU A 628 6.11 -24.60 -43.28
C LEU A 628 7.09 -23.84 -44.16
N GLN A 629 7.40 -24.34 -45.36
CA GLN A 629 8.22 -23.61 -46.33
C GLN A 629 7.57 -22.29 -46.77
N ASN A 630 6.25 -22.28 -46.99
CA ASN A 630 5.53 -21.06 -47.32
C ASN A 630 5.50 -20.06 -46.15
N LYS A 631 5.29 -20.53 -44.92
CA LYS A 631 5.39 -19.70 -43.70
C LYS A 631 6.78 -19.11 -43.55
N HIS A 632 7.83 -19.91 -43.75
CA HIS A 632 9.21 -19.43 -43.70
C HIS A 632 9.48 -18.36 -44.78
N LYS A 633 8.98 -18.56 -46.00
CA LYS A 633 9.07 -17.56 -47.07
C LYS A 633 8.36 -16.26 -46.70
N ALA A 634 7.15 -16.34 -46.16
CA ALA A 634 6.39 -15.16 -45.70
C ALA A 634 7.09 -14.42 -44.55
N LEU A 635 7.58 -15.15 -43.54
CA LEU A 635 8.38 -14.57 -42.46
C LEU A 635 9.68 -13.91 -42.96
N SER A 636 10.32 -14.51 -43.96
CA SER A 636 11.49 -13.93 -44.60
C SER A 636 11.16 -12.63 -45.35
N THR A 637 10.03 -12.58 -46.06
CA THR A 637 9.59 -11.35 -46.75
C THR A 637 9.23 -10.27 -45.73
N ASP A 638 8.49 -10.61 -44.67
CA ASP A 638 8.12 -9.65 -43.62
C ASP A 638 9.37 -9.10 -42.91
N PHE A 639 10.38 -9.94 -42.67
CA PHE A 639 11.64 -9.51 -42.08
C PHE A 639 12.42 -8.56 -43.00
N ASP A 640 12.44 -8.83 -44.31
CA ASP A 640 13.08 -7.94 -45.27
C ASP A 640 12.30 -6.62 -45.45
N GLU A 641 10.97 -6.65 -45.35
CA GLU A 641 10.14 -5.45 -45.28
C GLU A 641 10.41 -4.64 -44.01
N GLN A 642 10.51 -5.28 -42.84
CA GLN A 642 10.86 -4.62 -41.58
C GLN A 642 12.26 -3.99 -41.63
N LYS A 643 13.24 -4.67 -42.24
CA LYS A 643 14.57 -4.07 -42.49
C LYS A 643 14.46 -2.85 -43.38
N SER A 644 13.68 -2.92 -44.46
CA SER A 644 13.46 -1.78 -45.36
C SER A 644 12.82 -0.61 -44.62
N GLN A 645 11.78 -0.86 -43.82
CA GLN A 645 11.12 0.16 -43.00
C GLN A 645 12.06 0.78 -41.97
N LEU A 646 12.93 -0.03 -41.34
CA LEU A 646 13.94 0.47 -40.41
C LEU A 646 14.98 1.34 -41.12
N ILE A 647 15.45 0.91 -42.30
CA ILE A 647 16.37 1.70 -43.13
C ILE A 647 15.71 3.03 -43.51
N ASP A 648 14.46 3.03 -43.94
CA ASP A 648 13.71 4.24 -44.29
C ASP A 648 13.47 5.15 -43.07
N ALA A 649 13.20 4.59 -41.90
CA ALA A 649 13.07 5.34 -40.65
C ALA A 649 14.41 5.95 -40.19
N LEU A 650 15.52 5.24 -40.36
CA LEU A 650 16.85 5.76 -40.06
C LEU A 650 17.26 6.85 -41.06
N LEU A 651 16.94 6.70 -42.35
CA LEU A 651 17.15 7.72 -43.36
C LEU A 651 16.28 8.95 -43.14
N SER A 652 15.01 8.78 -42.73
CA SER A 652 14.14 9.90 -42.40
C SER A 652 14.58 10.61 -41.12
N LYS A 653 15.05 9.87 -40.11
CA LYS A 653 15.71 10.43 -38.92
C LYS A 653 16.97 11.21 -39.29
N ASP A 654 17.81 10.72 -40.19
CA ASP A 654 19.01 11.42 -40.63
C ASP A 654 18.67 12.70 -41.42
N ARG A 655 17.61 12.67 -42.24
CA ARG A 655 17.05 13.88 -42.89
C ARG A 655 16.54 14.89 -41.88
N LEU A 656 15.72 14.45 -40.92
CA LEU A 656 15.22 15.33 -39.84
C LEU A 656 16.36 15.87 -38.96
N GLY A 657 17.40 15.07 -38.71
CA GLY A 657 18.60 15.51 -38.01
C GLY A 657 19.36 16.60 -38.78
N LYS A 658 19.48 16.46 -40.10
CA LYS A 658 20.03 17.50 -40.99
C LYS A 658 19.16 18.75 -41.03
N ASP A 659 17.83 18.59 -41.09
CA ASP A 659 16.90 19.71 -41.10
C ASP A 659 16.88 20.45 -39.76
N LEU A 660 16.99 19.74 -38.63
CA LEU A 660 17.14 20.33 -37.29
C LEU A 660 18.50 21.03 -37.13
N ALA A 661 19.58 20.47 -37.68
CA ALA A 661 20.89 21.11 -37.69
C ALA A 661 20.89 22.38 -38.58
N ALA A 662 20.18 22.35 -39.71
CA ALA A 662 19.98 23.52 -40.57
C ALA A 662 19.07 24.58 -39.93
N GLY A 663 18.04 24.16 -39.18
CA GLY A 663 17.11 25.03 -38.46
C GLY A 663 17.70 25.67 -37.19
N ARG A 664 18.72 25.06 -36.58
CA ARG A 664 19.45 25.61 -35.42
C ARG A 664 20.43 26.74 -35.74
N GLY A 665 20.56 27.14 -37.02
CA GLY A 665 21.36 28.31 -37.43
C GLY A 665 20.79 29.68 -37.04
N GLY A 666 19.61 29.74 -36.38
CA GLY A 666 18.93 31.00 -36.10
C GLY A 666 18.02 30.98 -34.87
N SER A 667 18.55 30.73 -33.67
CA SER A 667 17.97 31.29 -32.44
C SER A 667 18.98 31.21 -31.29
N GLY A 668 19.28 32.35 -30.70
CA GLY A 668 20.35 32.54 -29.73
C GLY A 668 20.07 31.98 -28.33
N THR A 669 21.18 31.58 -27.70
CA THR A 669 21.53 31.82 -26.29
C THR A 669 20.53 31.40 -25.22
N THR A 670 20.57 30.12 -24.83
CA THR A 670 20.54 29.61 -23.43
C THR A 670 20.52 28.08 -23.41
N ASP A 671 21.51 27.40 -24.02
CA ASP A 671 21.54 25.92 -24.01
C ASP A 671 22.94 25.29 -24.20
N GLU A 672 24.03 26.01 -23.86
CA GLU A 672 25.39 25.45 -24.01
C GLU A 672 25.71 24.35 -22.99
N SER A 673 25.08 24.34 -21.81
CA SER A 673 25.28 23.31 -20.78
C SER A 673 24.61 21.97 -21.14
N HIS A 674 23.38 22.01 -21.66
CA HIS A 674 22.67 20.79 -22.07
C HIS A 674 23.18 20.22 -23.39
N ALA A 675 23.62 21.08 -24.33
CA ALA A 675 24.22 20.61 -25.58
C ALA A 675 25.53 19.84 -25.33
N GLN A 676 26.38 20.30 -24.40
CA GLN A 676 27.64 19.62 -24.09
C GLN A 676 27.41 18.24 -23.45
N ALA A 677 26.42 18.12 -22.55
CA ALA A 677 26.07 16.85 -21.91
C ALA A 677 25.45 15.85 -22.89
N ILE A 678 24.66 16.31 -23.86
CA ILE A 678 24.09 15.45 -24.92
C ILE A 678 25.19 14.97 -25.86
N ILE A 679 26.12 15.85 -26.27
CA ILE A 679 27.26 15.47 -27.13
C ILE A 679 28.16 14.45 -26.42
N GLU A 680 28.41 14.61 -25.12
CA GLU A 680 29.26 13.71 -24.34
C GLU A 680 28.56 12.37 -24.05
N ALA A 681 27.24 12.37 -23.86
CA ALA A 681 26.43 11.15 -23.77
C ALA A 681 26.38 10.40 -25.11
N GLU A 682 26.18 11.10 -26.22
CA GLU A 682 26.20 10.52 -27.57
C GLU A 682 27.59 9.99 -27.94
N ALA A 683 28.67 10.63 -27.52
CA ALA A 683 30.03 10.14 -27.73
C ALA A 683 30.29 8.83 -26.96
N LYS A 684 29.85 8.74 -25.69
CA LYS A 684 29.93 7.51 -24.89
C LYS A 684 29.09 6.39 -25.48
N GLN A 685 27.89 6.70 -25.99
CA GLN A 685 27.03 5.73 -26.65
C GLN A 685 27.64 5.22 -27.97
N ARG A 686 28.25 6.11 -28.77
CA ARG A 686 28.97 5.75 -30.00
C ARG A 686 30.20 4.88 -29.70
N GLU A 687 30.94 5.18 -28.64
CA GLU A 687 32.08 4.35 -28.21
C GLU A 687 31.61 2.97 -27.73
N GLN A 688 30.46 2.89 -27.05
CA GLN A 688 29.89 1.62 -26.61
C GLN A 688 29.36 0.78 -27.79
N ILE A 689 28.75 1.42 -28.78
CA ILE A 689 28.32 0.77 -30.03
C ILE A 689 29.54 0.28 -30.81
N GLN A 690 30.61 1.08 -30.95
CA GLN A 690 31.85 0.64 -31.60
C GLN A 690 32.50 -0.55 -30.88
N LYS A 691 32.47 -0.59 -29.54
CA LYS A 691 32.95 -1.74 -28.76
C LYS A 691 32.08 -2.98 -28.99
N GLN A 692 30.77 -2.83 -29.06
CA GLN A 692 29.86 -3.93 -29.36
C GLN A 692 30.02 -4.43 -30.81
N ASP A 693 30.17 -3.54 -31.78
CA ASP A 693 30.39 -3.89 -33.19
C ASP A 693 31.75 -4.58 -33.39
N ALA A 694 32.80 -4.14 -32.68
CA ALA A 694 34.10 -4.83 -32.68
C ALA A 694 33.98 -6.24 -32.09
N LEU A 695 33.20 -6.41 -31.01
CA LEU A 695 32.96 -7.70 -30.38
C LEU A 695 32.13 -8.63 -31.29
N ILE A 696 31.12 -8.08 -31.98
CA ILE A 696 30.34 -8.83 -32.98
C ILE A 696 31.21 -9.25 -34.16
N GLN A 697 32.08 -8.38 -34.66
CA GLN A 697 33.03 -8.73 -35.74
C GLN A 697 34.04 -9.80 -35.30
N ASP A 698 34.48 -9.76 -34.04
CA ASP A 698 35.40 -10.76 -33.50
C ASP A 698 34.70 -12.11 -33.28
N LEU A 699 33.47 -12.09 -32.76
CA LEU A 699 32.62 -13.28 -32.66
C LEU A 699 32.31 -13.87 -34.04
N GLN A 700 32.03 -13.04 -35.05
CA GLN A 700 31.80 -13.48 -36.42
C GLN A 700 33.07 -14.05 -37.06
N ARG A 701 34.26 -13.48 -36.78
CA ARG A 701 35.54 -14.08 -37.18
C ARG A 701 35.76 -15.43 -36.50
N MET A 702 35.47 -15.53 -35.20
CA MET A 702 35.64 -16.78 -34.45
C MET A 702 34.64 -17.86 -34.87
N LEU A 703 33.41 -17.48 -35.22
CA LEU A 703 32.42 -18.40 -35.77
C LEU A 703 32.87 -18.90 -37.14
N LYS A 704 33.45 -18.02 -37.97
CA LYS A 704 33.98 -18.38 -39.29
C LYS A 704 35.21 -19.30 -39.18
N THR A 705 36.12 -19.05 -38.25
CA THR A 705 37.28 -19.94 -38.01
C THR A 705 36.90 -21.26 -37.34
N ALA A 706 35.83 -21.30 -36.55
CA ALA A 706 35.25 -22.53 -36.00
C ALA A 706 34.49 -23.34 -37.06
N GLN A 707 33.92 -22.68 -38.07
CA GLN A 707 33.22 -23.32 -39.18
C GLN A 707 34.19 -23.89 -40.24
N GLU A 708 35.39 -23.31 -40.35
CA GLU A 708 36.45 -23.77 -41.28
C GLU A 708 37.37 -24.87 -40.70
N ASN A 709 37.38 -25.14 -39.39
CA ASN A 709 38.26 -26.15 -38.76
C ASN A 709 37.48 -27.22 -37.98
N THR A 710 37.10 -28.29 -38.69
CA THR A 710 36.07 -29.25 -38.25
C THR A 710 36.50 -30.46 -37.39
N PRO A 711 37.75 -30.59 -36.88
CA PRO A 711 38.00 -31.60 -35.82
C PRO A 711 38.62 -31.09 -34.51
N GLU A 712 39.02 -29.82 -34.39
CA GLU A 712 39.57 -29.27 -33.11
C GLU A 712 38.58 -28.40 -32.32
N ALA A 713 37.44 -28.04 -32.93
CA ALA A 713 36.43 -27.17 -32.33
C ALA A 713 35.62 -27.78 -31.16
N GLN A 714 35.75 -29.09 -30.88
CA GLN A 714 35.09 -29.73 -29.73
C GLN A 714 35.87 -29.61 -28.42
N LYS A 715 37.14 -29.20 -28.44
CA LYS A 715 37.92 -28.97 -27.20
C LYS A 715 37.88 -27.53 -26.72
N VAL A 716 37.67 -26.57 -27.62
CA VAL A 716 37.69 -25.14 -27.29
C VAL A 716 36.33 -24.65 -26.74
N THR A 717 35.22 -25.31 -27.09
CA THR A 717 33.90 -25.02 -26.53
C THR A 717 33.79 -25.31 -25.03
N TYR A 718 34.61 -26.22 -24.49
CA TYR A 718 34.65 -26.50 -23.04
C TYR A 718 35.52 -25.52 -22.24
N THR A 719 36.40 -24.75 -22.86
CA THR A 719 37.34 -23.85 -22.15
C THR A 719 36.86 -22.39 -22.10
N ILE A 720 35.95 -21.97 -22.98
CA ILE A 720 35.50 -20.56 -23.07
C ILE A 720 34.27 -20.27 -22.20
N LEU A 721 33.58 -21.28 -21.65
CA LEU A 721 32.39 -21.08 -20.81
C LEU A 721 32.66 -20.68 -19.34
N PHE A 722 33.90 -20.37 -18.94
CA PHE A 722 34.24 -20.15 -17.52
C PHE A 722 34.91 -18.83 -17.10
N PRO A 723 34.98 -17.76 -17.93
CA PRO A 723 35.19 -16.44 -17.33
C PRO A 723 34.32 -15.34 -17.97
N VAL A 724 32.99 -15.41 -17.85
CA VAL A 724 32.09 -14.24 -18.04
C VAL A 724 31.03 -14.16 -16.92
N ALA A 725 31.41 -14.54 -15.70
CA ALA A 725 30.60 -14.33 -14.49
C ALA A 725 31.37 -13.51 -13.44
N GLY A 726 32.10 -12.49 -13.90
CA GLY A 726 33.00 -11.69 -13.07
C GLY A 726 32.92 -10.21 -13.38
N THR A 727 31.72 -9.63 -13.40
CA THR A 727 31.49 -8.17 -13.23
C THR A 727 29.99 -7.92 -13.09
N LEU A 728 29.36 -8.44 -12.04
CA LEU A 728 28.16 -7.87 -11.42
C LEU A 728 27.78 -8.77 -10.23
N ASN A 729 27.66 -8.15 -9.06
CA ASN A 729 26.96 -8.61 -7.85
C ASN A 729 27.82 -8.97 -6.62
N GLU A 730 28.22 -7.92 -5.89
CA GLU A 730 28.91 -7.91 -4.59
C GLU A 730 28.03 -8.37 -3.39
N ARG A 731 27.07 -9.30 -3.56
CA ARG A 731 26.17 -9.71 -2.45
C ARG A 731 26.04 -11.20 -2.13
N ASN A 732 26.71 -12.11 -2.82
CA ASN A 732 26.50 -13.56 -2.61
C ASN A 732 27.78 -14.37 -2.25
N ASN A 733 28.60 -13.87 -1.33
CA ASN A 733 29.80 -14.59 -0.87
C ASN A 733 29.59 -15.62 0.25
N THR A 734 28.35 -15.86 0.69
CA THR A 734 28.07 -16.85 1.74
C THR A 734 27.54 -18.18 1.22
N ALA A 735 27.21 -18.32 -0.06
CA ALA A 735 26.69 -19.59 -0.60
C ALA A 735 27.79 -20.51 -1.15
N LEU A 736 28.86 -19.93 -1.68
CA LEU A 736 29.97 -20.67 -2.28
C LEU A 736 30.92 -21.28 -1.21
N ASP A 737 31.08 -20.62 -0.06
CA ASP A 737 31.85 -21.18 1.06
C ASP A 737 31.20 -22.43 1.66
N TRP A 738 29.86 -22.51 1.67
CA TRP A 738 29.15 -23.69 2.17
C TRP A 738 29.23 -24.86 1.19
N GLN A 739 29.27 -24.61 -0.12
CA GLN A 739 29.45 -25.65 -1.13
C GLN A 739 30.87 -26.23 -1.13
N LEU A 740 31.89 -25.41 -0.91
CA LEU A 740 33.28 -25.86 -0.76
C LEU A 740 33.49 -26.66 0.54
N CYS A 741 32.87 -26.26 1.65
CA CYS A 741 32.89 -27.04 2.89
C CYS A 741 32.16 -28.40 2.75
N LEU A 742 30.99 -28.42 2.12
CA LEU A 742 30.24 -29.67 1.88
C LEU A 742 30.99 -30.63 0.95
N ALA A 743 31.64 -30.11 -0.10
CA ALA A 743 32.46 -30.91 -1.00
C ALA A 743 33.66 -31.52 -0.27
N SER A 744 34.33 -30.75 0.61
CA SER A 744 35.45 -31.24 1.42
C SER A 744 35.01 -32.32 2.41
N SER A 745 33.87 -32.15 3.10
CA SER A 745 33.33 -33.17 4.01
C SER A 745 32.88 -34.44 3.30
N LEU A 746 32.30 -34.34 2.10
CA LEU A 746 31.90 -35.49 1.29
C LEU A 746 33.12 -36.27 0.76
N THR A 747 34.22 -35.60 0.44
CA THR A 747 35.46 -36.30 0.05
C THR A 747 36.11 -37.05 1.20
N VAL A 748 36.04 -36.51 2.43
CA VAL A 748 36.56 -37.20 3.63
C VAL A 748 35.70 -38.42 3.95
N LEU A 749 34.36 -38.30 3.91
CA LEU A 749 33.43 -39.43 4.08
C LEU A 749 33.61 -40.52 3.02
N TRP A 750 33.92 -40.15 1.78
CA TRP A 750 34.17 -41.13 0.71
C TRP A 750 35.49 -41.87 0.88
N LEU A 751 36.54 -41.20 1.39
CA LEU A 751 37.79 -41.87 1.74
C LEU A 751 37.62 -42.81 2.94
N ASP A 752 36.85 -42.41 3.95
CA ASP A 752 36.57 -43.24 5.13
C ASP A 752 35.70 -44.46 4.81
N LEU A 753 34.77 -44.35 3.87
CA LEU A 753 33.98 -45.50 3.40
C LEU A 753 34.86 -46.50 2.62
N LYS A 754 35.90 -46.01 1.94
CA LYS A 754 36.83 -46.82 1.15
C LYS A 754 37.85 -47.54 2.02
N THR A 755 38.32 -46.92 3.09
CA THR A 755 39.19 -47.55 4.10
C THR A 755 38.44 -48.61 4.89
N TRP A 756 37.16 -48.37 5.23
CA TRP A 756 36.31 -49.37 5.90
C TRP A 756 36.06 -50.61 5.03
N ASN A 757 35.82 -50.41 3.73
CA ASN A 757 35.59 -51.53 2.80
C ASN A 757 36.89 -52.34 2.54
N LEU A 758 38.05 -51.69 2.56
CA LEU A 758 39.36 -52.35 2.47
C LEU A 758 39.72 -53.15 3.72
N GLU A 759 39.38 -52.67 4.93
CA GLU A 759 39.57 -53.43 6.17
C GLU A 759 38.62 -54.62 6.30
N THR A 760 37.38 -54.48 5.81
CA THR A 760 36.40 -55.59 5.78
C THR A 760 36.82 -56.70 4.80
N LEU A 761 37.40 -56.32 3.66
CA LEU A 761 38.01 -57.27 2.72
C LEU A 761 39.28 -57.92 3.29
N ARG A 762 40.06 -57.21 4.11
CA ARG A 762 41.26 -57.75 4.76
C ARG A 762 40.93 -58.75 5.88
N LEU A 763 39.84 -58.54 6.62
CA LEU A 763 39.33 -59.49 7.61
C LEU A 763 38.75 -60.77 6.98
N THR A 764 38.15 -60.67 5.80
CA THR A 764 37.53 -61.83 5.13
C THR A 764 38.58 -62.78 4.52
N ILE A 765 39.78 -62.28 4.18
CA ILE A 765 40.88 -63.10 3.66
C ILE A 765 41.65 -63.84 4.78
N TYR A 766 41.51 -63.43 6.05
CA TYR A 766 42.26 -64.03 7.16
C TYR A 766 41.57 -65.22 7.85
N VAL A 767 40.32 -65.54 7.50
CA VAL A 767 39.54 -66.63 8.15
C VAL A 767 39.56 -67.95 7.36
N GLY A 768 40.20 -67.98 6.18
CA GLY A 768 40.32 -69.17 5.34
C GLY A 768 41.72 -69.78 5.31
N GLY A 769 42.19 -70.38 6.41
CA GLY A 769 43.45 -71.13 6.42
C GLY A 769 43.79 -71.71 7.79
N GLY A 770 43.82 -73.04 7.91
CA GLY A 770 43.95 -73.74 9.18
C GLY A 770 45.38 -74.05 9.65
N ARG A 771 45.42 -74.38 10.95
CA ARG A 771 46.36 -75.23 11.73
C ARG A 771 47.71 -74.68 12.28
N LEU A 772 47.78 -74.86 13.61
CA LEU A 772 48.86 -75.36 14.48
C LEU A 772 49.85 -74.39 15.15
N ASP A 773 49.89 -74.58 16.47
CA ASP A 773 50.97 -74.44 17.46
C ASP A 773 51.25 -73.10 18.19
N ASP A 774 51.59 -73.32 19.46
CA ASP A 774 51.74 -72.44 20.63
C ASP A 774 52.67 -71.24 20.46
N GLN A 775 52.30 -70.07 21.03
CA GLN A 775 53.12 -69.23 21.93
C GLN A 775 52.49 -67.85 22.19
N GLU A 776 52.27 -67.53 23.47
CA GLU A 776 52.25 -66.15 24.03
C GLU A 776 53.65 -65.49 23.90
N PRO A 777 53.85 -64.14 23.99
CA PRO A 777 53.06 -63.19 24.78
C PRO A 777 52.85 -61.75 24.20
N ASP A 778 51.98 -61.04 24.93
CA ASP A 778 51.86 -59.60 25.21
C ASP A 778 52.73 -58.50 24.55
N ALA A 779 52.08 -57.31 24.44
CA ALA A 779 52.63 -55.94 24.66
C ALA A 779 52.43 -54.89 23.55
N ARG A 780 51.49 -55.05 22.59
CA ARG A 780 51.17 -53.99 21.61
C ARG A 780 49.75 -53.42 21.65
N GLU A 781 48.83 -54.03 22.39
CA GLU A 781 47.43 -53.61 22.36
C GLU A 781 47.05 -52.52 23.38
N HIS A 782 47.87 -52.30 24.42
CA HIS A 782 47.55 -51.34 25.48
C HIS A 782 47.91 -49.88 25.18
N ALA A 783 48.81 -49.61 24.21
CA ALA A 783 49.18 -48.24 23.83
C ALA A 783 48.19 -47.59 22.85
N HIS A 784 47.52 -48.39 22.00
CA HIS A 784 46.59 -47.86 21.00
C HIS A 784 45.21 -47.47 21.57
N ARG A 785 44.74 -48.16 22.62
CA ARG A 785 43.45 -47.83 23.26
C ARG A 785 43.48 -46.53 24.07
N HIS A 786 44.63 -46.15 24.62
CA HIS A 786 44.76 -44.88 25.35
C HIS A 786 44.87 -43.64 24.44
N GLY A 787 45.39 -43.80 23.21
CA GLY A 787 45.42 -42.71 22.22
C GLY A 787 44.04 -42.37 21.66
N LEU A 788 43.22 -43.39 21.39
CA LEU A 788 41.85 -43.22 20.89
C LEU A 788 40.89 -42.61 21.93
N ALA A 789 41.07 -42.94 23.21
CA ALA A 789 40.24 -42.38 24.28
C ALA A 789 40.47 -40.88 24.51
N ARG A 790 41.71 -40.39 24.36
CA ARG A 790 42.00 -38.94 24.48
C ARG A 790 41.48 -38.13 23.30
N SER A 791 41.59 -38.65 22.08
CA SER A 791 41.09 -37.97 20.88
C SER A 791 39.56 -37.87 20.86
N ALA A 792 38.86 -38.90 21.37
CA ALA A 792 37.40 -38.85 21.53
C ALA A 792 36.95 -37.85 22.60
N GLN A 793 37.75 -37.63 23.65
CA GLN A 793 37.45 -36.68 24.72
C GLN A 793 37.71 -35.22 24.29
N GLU A 794 38.76 -34.96 23.51
CA GLU A 794 39.01 -33.64 22.90
C GLU A 794 37.94 -33.26 21.86
N LEU A 795 37.43 -34.23 21.08
CA LEU A 795 36.32 -34.00 20.14
C LEU A 795 34.97 -33.77 20.85
N ALA A 796 34.76 -34.38 22.01
CA ALA A 796 33.56 -34.15 22.82
C ALA A 796 33.59 -32.76 23.51
N GLU A 797 34.75 -32.29 23.97
CA GLU A 797 34.92 -30.93 24.50
C GLU A 797 34.79 -29.85 23.41
N GLN A 798 35.29 -30.10 22.19
CA GLN A 798 35.08 -29.20 21.05
C GLN A 798 33.63 -29.16 20.57
N ALA A 799 32.88 -30.28 20.69
CA ALA A 799 31.45 -30.30 20.39
C ALA A 799 30.61 -29.56 21.45
N ALA A 800 31.01 -29.61 22.73
CA ALA A 800 30.36 -28.88 23.82
C ALA A 800 30.58 -27.36 23.73
N ALA A 801 31.80 -26.92 23.38
CA ALA A 801 32.11 -25.50 23.18
C ALA A 801 31.37 -24.88 21.97
N ASN A 802 31.06 -25.67 20.95
CA ASN A 802 30.27 -25.22 19.79
C ASN A 802 28.74 -25.28 20.04
N GLY A 803 28.29 -25.98 21.08
CA GLY A 803 26.87 -26.06 21.49
C GLY A 803 26.36 -24.79 22.20
N GLU A 804 27.22 -24.11 22.96
CA GLU A 804 26.84 -22.89 23.71
C GLU A 804 26.50 -21.69 22.80
N CYS A 805 26.92 -21.70 21.53
CA CYS A 805 26.59 -20.65 20.58
C CYS A 805 25.14 -20.78 20.01
N ARG A 806 24.55 -21.97 20.10
CA ARG A 806 23.19 -22.27 19.58
C ARG A 806 22.08 -21.96 20.58
N ASP A 807 22.35 -22.09 21.88
CA ASP A 807 21.36 -21.80 22.92
C ASP A 807 21.14 -20.29 23.16
N GLN A 808 22.16 -19.46 22.93
CA GLN A 808 22.00 -17.99 22.98
C GLN A 808 21.16 -17.45 21.80
N THR A 809 21.20 -18.10 20.64
CA THR A 809 20.40 -17.70 19.46
C THR A 809 18.95 -18.19 19.56
N LEU A 810 18.70 -19.36 20.13
CA LEU A 810 17.33 -19.85 20.36
C LEU A 810 16.62 -19.11 21.50
N GLY A 811 17.34 -18.72 22.56
CA GLY A 811 16.80 -17.87 23.63
C GLY A 811 16.35 -16.48 23.13
N SER A 812 17.09 -15.89 22.18
CA SER A 812 16.75 -14.60 21.58
C SER A 812 15.50 -14.64 20.68
N ILE A 813 15.30 -15.76 19.97
CA ILE A 813 14.15 -15.95 19.06
C ILE A 813 12.84 -16.20 19.83
N VAL A 814 12.92 -16.90 20.96
CA VAL A 814 11.76 -17.13 21.84
C VAL A 814 11.35 -15.85 22.58
N ASP A 815 12.32 -15.02 23.01
CA ASP A 815 12.05 -13.72 23.62
C ASP A 815 11.53 -12.68 22.61
N ALA A 816 11.99 -12.73 21.35
CA ALA A 816 11.43 -11.90 20.28
C ALA A 816 9.97 -12.30 19.95
N SER A 817 9.66 -13.60 19.99
CA SER A 817 8.29 -14.09 19.78
C SER A 817 7.34 -13.74 20.94
N ARG A 818 7.82 -13.73 22.20
CA ARG A 818 7.01 -13.24 23.33
C ARG A 818 6.77 -11.73 23.28
N ARG A 819 7.72 -10.93 22.80
CA ARG A 819 7.55 -9.47 22.65
C ARG A 819 6.60 -9.09 21.50
N LEU A 820 6.51 -9.92 20.46
CA LEU A 820 5.53 -9.74 19.37
C LEU A 820 4.10 -10.10 19.79
N ASN A 821 3.92 -11.15 20.59
CA ASN A 821 2.59 -11.56 21.05
C ASN A 821 1.99 -10.63 22.12
N VAL A 822 2.80 -9.88 22.87
CA VAL A 822 2.33 -8.87 23.83
C VAL A 822 1.87 -7.57 23.13
N ARG A 823 2.25 -7.33 21.87
CA ARG A 823 1.79 -6.16 21.09
C ARG A 823 0.48 -6.38 20.33
N GLN A 824 -0.01 -7.62 20.22
CA GLN A 824 -1.27 -7.95 19.56
C GLN A 824 -2.47 -8.11 20.50
N GLY A 825 -2.28 -7.96 21.82
CA GLY A 825 -3.36 -7.97 22.81
C GLY A 825 -3.79 -6.60 23.35
N LEU A 826 -3.51 -5.51 22.62
CA LEU A 826 -3.80 -4.13 23.05
C LEU A 826 -4.56 -3.32 21.98
N VAL A 827 -5.24 -4.01 21.07
CA VAL A 827 -6.26 -3.44 20.19
C VAL A 827 -7.46 -4.40 20.22
N ASP A 828 -8.27 -4.25 21.26
CA ASP A 828 -9.70 -4.52 21.32
C ASP A 828 -10.32 -3.50 22.28
#